data_AF-A0A959HW51-F1
#
_entry.id   AF-A0A959HW51-F1
#
_cell.length_a   1.000
_cell.length_b   1.000
_cell.length_c   1.000
_cell.angle_alpha   90.00
_cell.angle_beta   90.00
_cell.angle_gamma   90.00
#
_symmetry.space_group_name_H-M   'P 1'
#
loop_
_entity.id
_entity.type
_entity.pdbx_description
1 polymer ?
#
loop_
_entity_poly.entity_id
_entity_poly.type
_entity_poly.pdbx_seq_one_letter_code
_entity_poly.pdbx_strand_id
1 'polypeptide(L)'
;GAKTPGLDNAYEIHLNGDLNDFADSLENTGLFSLIELAEYYQTLGNGAADMKAVDATLSDCNDCPTPLAINDPWGLQSWDVTVNGYSCAWTITEGDPNVTVAIADTEFDETHPDLNGKITQYGDDSNVAPGCYHGTSVSGMAGARVNNGLFTAGVGNKISLAGFVVSGAKVSGSSCSGNPFPSTWNAYLEGYKIINISWSGAGYIENIDNPPSSVVAAIREMTENNVLLVYAAGPNKEGQNNTTKYHNGYNQIPGVVIVTAHQHNTYAPMAEPHYAAVDLSAPGRSDTQPLYGIQPSWHDTGLGPGIGTRDGTSTAAPIVAGTAGLMLSVNPCLTNIEIEAILKATAKPNVNYDPATMGAGYLCAYDAVAAAADLLSPDPGDVHVYDDEVWDQPRSIGGNVIVHPFARLTIRSLVRFNSTDSKIVVNARGTLELENALLSRGCDNDYWDGIEVLGVENTTQLPSGADYLQGRVIMKNTSISFAKTGISLYDRKTYTQGGSILEADGSTFKNCQRSIGIAKYRNFNPANPSLEIDNLSVVSNCTFLHDNEFPFTAAGPMLFLDRVKGVLSAECRFEDRRSQLTDEALMSTGIYTSNAQFLVEKGVFRNLRFGIFGYNISSVNTFSVQSAQFYNNHHAVHARAVDLFKVENCYFNLGSFPHTISSIDHPERVVGLFVDHCTGFKVTGNQFEGPTDIEPRSSIGICVRNSNVSAGGEVLLDYNEIYDNLLYGLLAGNIANGNNAGDKSPPTGGLHYLCNDNLSSNPFDFVVAYGEIAAFQQGDGQKAAGNKFSGFNFWQEPYQHFDNSLGNDIAYFYDDQGAREEPVYFDPAKFSKQTAPANLCLPKIISGDDDPDTKKSTYWQNLQNFEQLFGQIKGNPHAPVSLQRQAADAFAKYQSDATWLAQYYLDQASCRQLDSVGYWLAARNSLEGFYGEADALIQAGDFQAASTRLSEIGQIPELTAAELAEHQLYASIKQMDMSRMAAQKEYHQITAGELSVLQQIADQSDGKAALLAQNWLNYAFGAQYLHVPQLPEDQQKEGAENPAGLSISDQIRNISVYPNPANDEITFQFAAVRNFLENSAVLRIYNAAGKMVLQQILDPEIPAFTWNVSGYQQGMYYYRLITAGGALAGGSFTVIK
;
A
#
# COMPACT_ATOMS: atom_id res chain seq x y z
N GLY A 1 -16.95 -27.55 -7.33
CA GLY A 1 -16.07 -26.41 -7.02
C GLY A 1 -16.41 -25.86 -5.65
N ALA A 2 -16.15 -26.62 -4.59
CA ALA A 2 -16.29 -26.16 -3.21
C ALA A 2 -14.93 -26.32 -2.50
N LYS A 3 -14.62 -25.39 -1.59
CA LYS A 3 -13.33 -25.31 -0.86
C LYS A 3 -13.37 -25.97 0.53
N THR A 4 -14.24 -26.96 0.74
CA THR A 4 -14.33 -27.68 2.01
C THR A 4 -13.89 -29.13 1.77
N PRO A 5 -12.84 -29.65 2.44
CA PRO A 5 -12.28 -30.98 2.14
C PRO A 5 -13.27 -32.15 2.24
N GLY A 6 -14.38 -31.98 2.97
CA GLY A 6 -15.47 -32.96 3.04
C GLY A 6 -16.46 -32.93 1.87
N LEU A 7 -16.34 -31.96 0.97
CA LEU A 7 -17.25 -31.70 -0.16
C LEU A 7 -16.54 -31.71 -1.52
N ASP A 8 -15.26 -32.08 -1.56
CA ASP A 8 -14.44 -32.08 -2.78
C ASP A 8 -14.99 -33.01 -3.88
N ASN A 9 -15.82 -33.99 -3.51
CA ASN A 9 -16.48 -34.93 -4.42
C ASN A 9 -18.01 -34.73 -4.50
N ALA A 10 -18.51 -33.55 -4.12
CA ALA A 10 -19.90 -33.18 -4.34
C ALA A 10 -20.09 -32.64 -5.77
N TYR A 11 -20.96 -33.29 -6.54
CA TYR A 11 -21.28 -32.92 -7.91
C TYR A 11 -22.74 -32.47 -7.99
N GLU A 12 -22.97 -31.21 -8.39
CA GLU A 12 -24.30 -30.71 -8.70
C GLU A 12 -24.52 -30.88 -10.21
N ILE A 13 -25.55 -31.61 -10.60
CA ILE A 13 -25.84 -31.93 -12.00
C ILE A 13 -27.26 -31.47 -12.33
N HIS A 14 -27.37 -30.51 -13.24
CA HIS A 14 -28.66 -29.98 -13.70
C HIS A 14 -29.09 -30.73 -14.97
N LEU A 15 -30.33 -31.22 -14.98
CA LEU A 15 -30.86 -32.10 -16.03
C LEU A 15 -32.23 -31.59 -16.47
N ASN A 16 -32.52 -31.68 -17.76
CA ASN A 16 -33.88 -31.53 -18.30
C ASN A 16 -34.52 -32.92 -18.51
N GLY A 17 -34.75 -33.66 -17.43
CA GLY A 17 -35.29 -35.04 -17.45
C GLY A 17 -35.90 -35.47 -16.11
N ASP A 18 -36.46 -36.68 -16.04
CA ASP A 18 -37.04 -37.22 -14.80
C ASP A 18 -35.94 -37.49 -13.78
N LEU A 19 -36.01 -36.80 -12.64
CA LEU A 19 -35.02 -36.88 -11.56
C LEU A 19 -34.97 -38.27 -10.92
N ASN A 20 -36.08 -39.01 -10.88
CA ASN A 20 -36.12 -40.33 -10.27
C ASN A 20 -35.40 -41.37 -11.15
N ASP A 21 -35.65 -41.37 -12.47
CA ASP A 21 -34.96 -42.27 -13.40
C ASP A 21 -33.44 -42.02 -13.43
N PHE A 22 -33.02 -40.75 -13.26
CA PHE A 22 -31.61 -40.39 -13.18
C PHE A 22 -30.98 -40.80 -11.85
N ALA A 23 -31.67 -40.58 -10.72
CA ALA A 23 -31.21 -41.06 -9.41
C ALA A 23 -31.10 -42.58 -9.37
N ASP A 24 -32.09 -43.31 -9.90
CA ASP A 24 -32.06 -44.78 -10.02
C ASP A 24 -30.87 -45.23 -10.89
N SER A 25 -30.58 -44.50 -11.97
CA SER A 25 -29.42 -44.78 -12.82
C SER A 25 -28.09 -44.55 -12.09
N LEU A 26 -28.02 -43.54 -11.22
CA LEU A 26 -26.85 -43.24 -10.40
C LEU A 26 -26.67 -44.25 -9.26
N GLU A 27 -27.74 -44.63 -8.56
CA GLU A 27 -27.71 -45.68 -7.52
C GLU A 27 -27.21 -47.01 -8.10
N ASN A 28 -27.68 -47.38 -9.30
CA ASN A 28 -27.27 -48.61 -9.98
C ASN A 28 -25.80 -48.63 -10.41
N THR A 29 -25.08 -47.49 -10.39
CA THR A 29 -23.63 -47.48 -10.65
C THR A 29 -22.80 -47.94 -9.45
N GLY A 30 -23.34 -47.86 -8.22
CA GLY A 30 -22.63 -48.14 -6.98
C GLY A 30 -21.48 -47.19 -6.64
N LEU A 31 -21.34 -46.08 -7.37
CA LEU A 31 -20.24 -45.11 -7.22
C LEU A 31 -20.50 -44.04 -6.16
N PHE A 32 -21.74 -43.89 -5.70
CA PHE A 32 -22.17 -42.83 -4.79
C PHE A 32 -22.70 -43.45 -3.49
N SER A 33 -22.24 -42.94 -2.34
CA SER A 33 -22.63 -43.44 -1.01
C SER A 33 -23.91 -42.84 -0.47
N LEU A 34 -24.40 -41.75 -1.09
CA LEU A 34 -25.64 -41.06 -0.75
C LEU A 34 -26.09 -40.27 -1.99
N ILE A 35 -27.37 -40.37 -2.35
CA ILE A 35 -28.00 -39.57 -3.40
C ILE A 35 -29.20 -38.89 -2.76
N GLU A 36 -29.16 -37.56 -2.66
CA GLU A 36 -30.27 -36.74 -2.18
C GLU A 36 -30.94 -36.05 -3.37
N LEU A 37 -32.20 -36.38 -3.60
CA LEU A 37 -33.06 -35.67 -4.53
C LEU A 37 -33.68 -34.47 -3.82
N ALA A 38 -33.14 -33.28 -4.08
CA ALA A 38 -33.79 -32.04 -3.67
C ALA A 38 -34.79 -31.64 -4.77
N GLU A 39 -36.09 -31.65 -4.47
CA GLU A 39 -37.07 -30.98 -5.33
C GLU A 39 -36.74 -29.47 -5.29
N TYR A 40 -36.19 -28.95 -6.39
CA TYR A 40 -36.08 -27.51 -6.55
C TYR A 40 -37.48 -26.90 -6.41
N TYR A 41 -37.56 -25.80 -5.65
CA TYR A 41 -38.76 -24.99 -5.40
C TYR A 41 -39.80 -25.13 -6.52
N GLN A 42 -40.97 -25.69 -6.17
CA GLN A 42 -42.12 -25.63 -7.05
C GLN A 42 -42.40 -24.17 -7.40
N THR A 43 -42.11 -23.83 -8.64
CA THR A 43 -42.80 -22.75 -9.33
C THR A 43 -44.29 -23.07 -9.24
N LEU A 44 -45.05 -22.17 -8.59
CA LEU A 44 -46.50 -22.15 -8.69
C LEU A 44 -46.87 -21.97 -10.16
N GLY A 45 -47.06 -23.09 -10.85
CA GLY A 45 -47.56 -23.14 -12.21
C GLY A 45 -49.01 -22.68 -12.26
N ASN A 46 -49.24 -21.57 -12.97
CA ASN A 46 -50.46 -21.17 -13.68
C ASN A 46 -51.75 -21.95 -13.33
N GLY A 47 -52.41 -21.48 -12.27
CA GLY A 47 -53.84 -21.63 -12.08
C GLY A 47 -54.43 -20.26 -11.77
N ALA A 48 -55.00 -19.60 -12.77
CA ALA A 48 -55.86 -18.45 -12.54
C ALA A 48 -57.05 -18.89 -11.66
N ALA A 49 -57.34 -18.08 -10.64
CA ALA A 49 -58.38 -18.21 -9.61
C ALA A 49 -57.91 -18.78 -8.26
N ASP A 50 -58.08 -17.96 -7.22
CA ASP A 50 -57.88 -18.21 -5.78
C ASP A 50 -56.46 -18.09 -5.19
N MET A 51 -55.86 -16.90 -5.32
CA MET A 51 -54.87 -16.42 -4.33
C MET A 51 -55.59 -15.91 -3.08
N LYS A 52 -55.72 -16.78 -2.06
CA LYS A 52 -55.85 -16.32 -0.68
C LYS A 52 -54.46 -16.13 -0.09
N ALA A 53 -54.25 -14.96 0.49
CA ALA A 53 -53.06 -14.49 1.18
C ALA A 53 -52.33 -15.59 1.98
N VAL A 54 -51.06 -15.80 1.65
CA VAL A 54 -50.08 -16.34 2.58
C VAL A 54 -49.29 -15.14 3.09
N ASP A 55 -49.61 -14.76 4.31
CA ASP A 55 -48.99 -13.72 5.12
C ASP A 55 -47.63 -14.23 5.59
N ALA A 56 -46.60 -14.07 4.74
CA ALA A 56 -45.21 -14.12 5.15
C ALA A 56 -44.79 -12.67 5.42
N THR A 57 -44.66 -12.32 6.69
CA THR A 57 -44.46 -10.97 7.22
C THR A 57 -43.36 -10.20 6.48
N LEU A 58 -43.77 -9.35 5.54
CA LEU A 58 -42.98 -8.19 5.11
C LEU A 58 -42.82 -7.31 6.36
N SER A 59 -41.59 -6.97 6.73
CA SER A 59 -41.38 -6.06 7.87
C SER A 59 -41.90 -4.67 7.50
N ASP A 60 -42.83 -4.13 8.29
CA ASP A 60 -43.42 -2.82 8.05
C ASP A 60 -42.38 -1.71 8.27
N CYS A 61 -42.04 -0.96 7.21
CA CYS A 61 -41.16 0.19 7.29
C CYS A 61 -41.78 1.39 8.02
N ASN A 62 -43.06 1.32 8.37
CA ASN A 62 -43.79 2.35 9.11
C ASN A 62 -44.03 2.01 10.59
N ASP A 63 -43.33 1.01 11.13
CA ASP A 63 -43.42 0.67 12.55
C ASP A 63 -42.58 1.64 13.40
N CYS A 64 -43.11 2.85 13.63
CA CYS A 64 -42.56 3.82 14.57
C CYS A 64 -43.64 4.36 15.53
N PRO A 65 -43.28 4.83 16.74
CA PRO A 65 -44.27 5.13 17.78
C PRO A 65 -45.28 6.23 17.44
N THR A 66 -44.92 7.20 16.60
CA THR A 66 -45.81 8.31 16.21
C THR A 66 -45.41 8.87 14.84
N PRO A 67 -45.83 8.25 13.72
CA PRO A 67 -45.49 8.72 12.38
C PRO A 67 -46.00 10.14 12.12
N LEU A 68 -45.23 10.95 11.40
CA LEU A 68 -45.67 12.30 11.04
C LEU A 68 -46.83 12.24 10.03
N ALA A 69 -47.91 12.95 10.35
CA ALA A 69 -49.07 13.02 9.48
C ALA A 69 -48.75 13.75 8.16
N ILE A 70 -49.36 13.28 7.07
CA ILE A 70 -49.30 13.85 5.73
C ILE A 70 -50.67 14.47 5.41
N ASN A 71 -50.68 15.67 4.80
CA ASN A 71 -51.91 16.33 4.36
C ASN A 71 -51.99 16.51 2.82
N ASP A 72 -50.97 16.05 2.09
CA ASP A 72 -50.82 16.17 0.66
C ASP A 72 -51.77 15.18 -0.06
N PRO A 73 -52.76 15.66 -0.85
CA PRO A 73 -53.88 14.83 -1.31
C PRO A 73 -53.50 13.60 -2.16
N TRP A 74 -52.49 13.72 -3.02
CA TRP A 74 -51.99 12.62 -3.83
C TRP A 74 -50.92 11.81 -3.10
N GLY A 75 -50.19 12.42 -2.17
CA GLY A 75 -49.25 11.71 -1.29
C GLY A 75 -49.96 10.67 -0.42
N LEU A 76 -51.12 11.02 0.13
CA LEU A 76 -51.99 10.10 0.87
C LEU A 76 -52.50 8.90 0.05
N GLN A 77 -52.48 9.01 -1.28
CA GLN A 77 -52.93 7.96 -2.21
C GLN A 77 -51.76 7.25 -2.89
N SER A 78 -50.53 7.75 -2.74
CA SER A 78 -49.34 7.18 -3.35
C SER A 78 -48.77 6.08 -2.45
N TRP A 79 -48.57 4.89 -3.00
CA TRP A 79 -48.20 3.76 -2.16
C TRP A 79 -46.77 3.85 -1.62
N ASP A 80 -45.83 4.44 -2.35
CA ASP A 80 -44.45 4.67 -1.86
C ASP A 80 -44.44 5.48 -0.57
N VAL A 81 -45.27 6.52 -0.49
CA VAL A 81 -45.40 7.38 0.69
C VAL A 81 -45.95 6.62 1.89
N THR A 82 -46.83 5.65 1.65
CA THR A 82 -47.58 4.95 2.71
C THR A 82 -46.91 3.66 3.18
N VAL A 83 -46.02 3.03 2.40
CA VAL A 83 -45.41 1.73 2.77
C VAL A 83 -43.89 1.77 2.93
N ASN A 84 -43.21 2.82 2.47
CA ASN A 84 -41.74 2.87 2.40
C ASN A 84 -41.08 3.62 3.57
N GLY A 85 -41.83 3.86 4.66
CA GLY A 85 -41.30 4.42 5.92
C GLY A 85 -41.08 5.94 5.94
N TYR A 86 -41.65 6.71 5.02
CA TYR A 86 -41.39 8.16 4.92
C TYR A 86 -41.82 8.91 6.18
N SER A 87 -43.07 8.70 6.60
CA SER A 87 -43.66 9.37 7.77
C SER A 87 -42.88 9.05 9.06
N CYS A 88 -42.28 7.86 9.15
CA CYS A 88 -41.42 7.47 10.26
C CYS A 88 -40.01 8.05 10.16
N ALA A 89 -39.38 8.05 8.98
CA ALA A 89 -38.10 8.72 8.76
C ALA A 89 -38.15 10.20 9.16
N TRP A 90 -39.26 10.87 8.86
CA TRP A 90 -39.44 12.28 9.21
C TRP A 90 -39.60 12.54 10.72
N THR A 91 -39.91 11.52 11.53
CA THR A 91 -39.88 11.65 13.00
C THR A 91 -38.46 11.80 13.54
N ILE A 92 -37.46 11.31 12.80
CA ILE A 92 -36.04 11.45 13.12
C ILE A 92 -35.52 12.77 12.55
N THR A 93 -35.74 13.00 11.25
CA THR A 93 -35.39 14.26 10.58
C THR A 93 -36.32 14.54 9.41
N GLU A 94 -36.85 15.77 9.37
CA GLU A 94 -37.61 16.24 8.22
C GLU A 94 -36.71 16.67 7.04
N GLY A 95 -35.38 16.63 7.21
CA GLY A 95 -34.38 17.10 6.25
C GLY A 95 -33.83 18.49 6.58
N ASP A 96 -32.62 18.78 6.10
CA ASP A 96 -31.94 20.08 6.22
C ASP A 96 -31.91 20.76 4.84
N PRO A 97 -32.41 22.00 4.68
CA PRO A 97 -32.35 22.72 3.41
C PRO A 97 -30.91 23.03 2.93
N ASN A 98 -29.89 22.89 3.78
CA ASN A 98 -28.48 22.99 3.37
C ASN A 98 -27.94 21.69 2.73
N VAL A 99 -28.65 20.57 2.89
CA VAL A 99 -28.33 19.33 2.18
C VAL A 99 -29.04 19.36 0.83
N THR A 100 -28.26 19.29 -0.25
CA THR A 100 -28.79 19.35 -1.62
C THR A 100 -28.54 18.05 -2.37
N VAL A 101 -29.61 17.50 -2.98
CA VAL A 101 -29.52 16.39 -3.93
C VAL A 101 -29.52 16.95 -5.34
N ALA A 102 -28.45 16.69 -6.10
CA ALA A 102 -28.38 17.05 -7.51
C ALA A 102 -29.12 16.02 -8.36
N ILE A 103 -29.87 16.48 -9.35
CA ILE A 103 -30.67 15.67 -10.27
C ILE A 103 -30.15 15.92 -11.69
N ALA A 104 -29.49 14.94 -12.31
CA ALA A 104 -29.08 15.02 -13.71
C ALA A 104 -30.20 14.47 -14.62
N ASP A 105 -31.04 15.36 -15.16
CA ASP A 105 -32.24 14.97 -15.92
C ASP A 105 -32.66 16.00 -16.99
N THR A 106 -33.83 15.86 -17.61
CA THR A 106 -34.25 16.70 -18.75
C THR A 106 -34.58 18.13 -18.36
N GLU A 107 -35.80 18.40 -17.87
CA GLU A 107 -36.33 19.74 -17.59
C GLU A 107 -36.75 19.87 -16.13
N PHE A 108 -36.74 21.10 -15.60
CA PHE A 108 -37.12 21.36 -14.21
C PHE A 108 -38.09 22.56 -14.13
N ASP A 109 -39.34 22.31 -13.77
CA ASP A 109 -40.29 23.40 -13.46
C ASP A 109 -40.02 23.97 -12.05
N GLU A 110 -39.12 24.94 -11.98
CA GLU A 110 -38.81 25.68 -10.73
C GLU A 110 -40.03 26.43 -10.17
N THR A 111 -41.08 26.63 -10.96
CA THR A 111 -42.30 27.34 -10.54
C THR A 111 -43.38 26.43 -9.99
N HIS A 112 -43.21 25.11 -10.10
CA HIS A 112 -44.15 24.13 -9.57
C HIS A 112 -44.36 24.37 -8.06
N PRO A 113 -45.60 24.41 -7.52
CA PRO A 113 -45.84 24.74 -6.12
C PRO A 113 -45.08 23.86 -5.10
N ASP A 114 -44.82 22.60 -5.44
CA ASP A 114 -44.03 21.68 -4.61
C ASP A 114 -42.50 21.83 -4.74
N LEU A 115 -42.01 22.57 -5.74
CA LEU A 115 -40.57 22.78 -6.00
C LEU A 115 -40.13 24.23 -5.86
N ASN A 116 -41.07 25.18 -5.86
CA ASN A 116 -40.78 26.61 -5.83
C ASN A 116 -39.87 26.97 -4.64
N GLY A 117 -38.71 27.56 -4.92
CA GLY A 117 -37.70 27.92 -3.92
C GLY A 117 -36.99 26.73 -3.24
N LYS A 118 -37.16 25.51 -3.78
CA LYS A 118 -36.51 24.28 -3.30
C LYS A 118 -35.55 23.68 -4.33
N ILE A 119 -35.81 23.90 -5.63
CA ILE A 119 -34.92 23.50 -6.71
C ILE A 119 -34.24 24.73 -7.35
N THR A 120 -32.98 24.57 -7.75
CA THR A 120 -32.27 25.51 -8.63
C THR A 120 -31.83 24.79 -9.90
N GLN A 121 -32.18 25.33 -11.08
CA GLN A 121 -31.79 24.77 -12.37
C GLN A 121 -30.43 25.30 -12.85
N TYR A 122 -29.61 24.38 -13.36
CA TYR A 122 -28.35 24.60 -14.06
C TYR A 122 -28.42 24.03 -15.47
N GLY A 123 -27.98 24.83 -16.45
CA GLY A 123 -28.04 24.48 -17.88
C GLY A 123 -29.29 24.99 -18.59
N ASP A 124 -29.25 24.93 -19.92
CA ASP A 124 -30.29 25.46 -20.83
C ASP A 124 -31.22 24.34 -21.32
N ASP A 125 -32.50 24.46 -21.00
CA ASP A 125 -33.56 23.51 -21.37
C ASP A 125 -34.12 23.76 -22.78
N SER A 126 -33.70 24.83 -23.48
CA SER A 126 -34.15 25.16 -24.85
C SER A 126 -33.85 24.07 -25.88
N ASN A 127 -32.91 23.17 -25.57
CA ASN A 127 -32.51 22.04 -26.39
C ASN A 127 -33.12 20.69 -25.95
N VAL A 128 -34.01 20.68 -24.95
CA VAL A 128 -34.79 19.50 -24.55
C VAL A 128 -36.04 19.39 -25.44
N ALA A 129 -36.22 18.26 -26.08
CA ALA A 129 -37.36 18.05 -26.96
C ALA A 129 -38.72 18.10 -26.18
N PRO A 130 -39.73 18.84 -26.68
CA PRO A 130 -41.06 18.86 -26.06
C PRO A 130 -41.65 17.46 -25.91
N GLY A 131 -42.14 17.13 -24.72
CA GLY A 131 -42.63 15.78 -24.37
C GLY A 131 -41.66 14.96 -23.52
N CYS A 132 -40.42 15.40 -23.34
CA CYS A 132 -39.52 14.88 -22.31
C CYS A 132 -39.75 15.61 -20.98
N TYR A 133 -40.88 15.30 -20.31
CA TYR A 133 -41.27 15.88 -19.02
C TYR A 133 -40.91 14.94 -17.86
N HIS A 134 -39.62 14.78 -17.59
CA HIS A 134 -39.10 13.74 -16.71
C HIS A 134 -38.39 14.32 -15.47
N GLY A 135 -37.52 15.32 -15.64
CA GLY A 135 -36.73 15.89 -14.55
C GLY A 135 -37.55 16.53 -13.42
N THR A 136 -38.67 17.19 -13.76
CA THR A 136 -39.61 17.74 -12.77
C THR A 136 -40.21 16.64 -11.90
N SER A 137 -40.54 15.50 -12.50
CA SER A 137 -41.08 14.36 -11.77
C SER A 137 -40.05 13.66 -10.90
N VAL A 138 -38.83 13.47 -11.43
CA VAL A 138 -37.71 12.89 -10.68
C VAL A 138 -37.40 13.74 -9.44
N SER A 139 -37.42 15.07 -9.61
CA SER A 139 -37.24 16.03 -8.52
C SER A 139 -38.34 15.91 -7.45
N GLY A 140 -39.60 15.72 -7.86
CA GLY A 140 -40.70 15.51 -6.93
C GLY A 140 -40.58 14.22 -6.11
N MET A 141 -40.13 13.12 -6.71
CA MET A 141 -39.88 11.86 -6.01
C MET A 141 -38.78 12.02 -4.95
N ALA A 142 -37.68 12.71 -5.31
CA ALA A 142 -36.58 12.97 -4.40
C ALA A 142 -36.99 13.94 -3.27
N GLY A 143 -37.77 14.97 -3.57
CA GLY A 143 -38.09 16.01 -2.61
C GLY A 143 -39.14 17.01 -3.07
N ALA A 144 -40.36 16.58 -3.38
CA ALA A 144 -41.51 17.49 -3.31
C ALA A 144 -41.68 18.04 -1.88
N ARG A 145 -42.24 19.24 -1.74
CA ARG A 145 -42.65 19.78 -0.42
C ARG A 145 -43.68 18.85 0.21
N VAL A 146 -43.57 18.66 1.53
CA VAL A 146 -44.50 17.83 2.30
C VAL A 146 -45.32 18.73 3.20
N ASN A 147 -46.56 18.33 3.48
CA ASN A 147 -47.50 19.01 4.35
C ASN A 147 -47.93 20.41 3.90
N ASN A 148 -47.89 20.69 2.59
CA ASN A 148 -48.35 21.98 2.03
C ASN A 148 -49.82 21.94 1.57
N GLY A 149 -50.48 20.78 1.66
CA GLY A 149 -51.88 20.57 1.27
C GLY A 149 -52.09 20.47 -0.25
N LEU A 150 -51.01 20.33 -1.03
CA LEU A 150 -51.03 20.26 -2.48
C LEU A 150 -50.40 18.96 -2.96
N PHE A 151 -50.76 18.55 -4.18
CA PHE A 151 -50.04 17.51 -4.94
C PHE A 151 -49.60 16.28 -4.10
N THR A 152 -48.31 15.97 -4.05
CA THR A 152 -47.74 14.73 -3.47
C THR A 152 -46.60 15.03 -2.50
N ALA A 153 -46.07 14.00 -1.85
CA ALA A 153 -44.98 14.13 -0.88
C ALA A 153 -43.71 13.41 -1.39
N GLY A 154 -42.57 14.08 -1.36
CA GLY A 154 -41.27 13.49 -1.70
C GLY A 154 -40.50 13.09 -0.45
N VAL A 155 -39.75 11.98 -0.52
CA VAL A 155 -39.07 11.40 0.65
C VAL A 155 -38.10 12.39 1.33
N GLY A 156 -37.39 13.22 0.57
CA GLY A 156 -36.42 14.18 1.09
C GLY A 156 -37.02 15.37 1.84
N ASN A 157 -38.35 15.53 1.88
CA ASN A 157 -39.11 16.54 2.65
C ASN A 157 -38.55 17.98 2.69
N LYS A 158 -37.56 18.34 3.50
CA LYS A 158 -36.98 19.69 3.58
C LYS A 158 -35.61 19.88 2.90
N ILE A 159 -35.00 18.84 2.32
CA ILE A 159 -33.74 18.97 1.56
C ILE A 159 -33.88 19.94 0.39
N SER A 160 -32.79 20.52 -0.11
CA SER A 160 -32.79 21.27 -1.37
C SER A 160 -32.51 20.36 -2.57
N LEU A 161 -32.82 20.83 -3.77
CA LEU A 161 -32.57 20.14 -5.03
C LEU A 161 -31.77 21.04 -6.00
N ALA A 162 -30.91 20.43 -6.81
CA ALA A 162 -30.21 21.12 -7.90
C ALA A 162 -30.43 20.36 -9.21
N GLY A 163 -31.17 20.95 -10.14
CA GLY A 163 -31.47 20.32 -11.44
C GLY A 163 -30.39 20.61 -12.46
N PHE A 164 -29.72 19.59 -12.99
CA PHE A 164 -28.72 19.71 -14.05
C PHE A 164 -29.28 19.18 -15.37
N VAL A 165 -29.56 20.10 -16.30
CA VAL A 165 -30.21 19.79 -17.58
C VAL A 165 -29.30 18.93 -18.47
N VAL A 166 -29.82 17.81 -18.95
CA VAL A 166 -29.16 16.91 -19.90
C VAL A 166 -29.27 17.48 -21.31
N SER A 167 -28.14 17.98 -21.81
CA SER A 167 -28.06 18.61 -23.12
C SER A 167 -28.31 17.62 -24.27
N GLY A 168 -29.09 18.04 -25.26
CA GLY A 168 -29.36 17.27 -26.48
C GLY A 168 -30.36 16.12 -26.31
N ALA A 169 -31.20 16.16 -25.27
CA ALA A 169 -32.26 15.18 -25.04
C ALA A 169 -33.30 15.21 -26.17
N LYS A 170 -33.50 14.05 -26.83
CA LYS A 170 -34.45 13.86 -27.94
C LYS A 170 -35.57 12.92 -27.53
N VAL A 171 -36.77 13.16 -28.06
CA VAL A 171 -37.91 12.23 -27.94
C VAL A 171 -37.81 11.17 -29.05
N SER A 172 -37.95 9.90 -28.69
CA SER A 172 -38.12 8.77 -29.60
C SER A 172 -39.30 7.91 -29.13
N GLY A 173 -40.45 8.05 -29.79
CA GLY A 173 -41.70 7.43 -29.31
C GLY A 173 -42.14 8.02 -27.97
N SER A 174 -42.37 7.17 -26.96
CA SER A 174 -42.70 7.56 -25.58
C SER A 174 -41.47 7.63 -24.65
N SER A 175 -40.25 7.70 -25.20
CA SER A 175 -39.00 7.66 -24.44
C SER A 175 -38.07 8.83 -24.79
N CYS A 176 -37.23 9.23 -23.84
CA CYS A 176 -36.22 10.28 -23.99
C CYS A 176 -34.83 9.68 -24.11
N SER A 177 -34.00 10.22 -24.99
CA SER A 177 -32.60 9.79 -25.19
C SER A 177 -31.66 10.98 -25.08
N GLY A 178 -30.59 10.87 -24.29
CA GLY A 178 -29.60 11.92 -24.04
C GLY A 178 -28.34 11.34 -23.38
N ASN A 179 -27.31 12.18 -23.17
CA ASN A 179 -26.10 11.78 -22.45
C ASN A 179 -26.04 12.52 -21.09
N PRO A 180 -26.27 11.84 -19.96
CA PRO A 180 -26.31 12.48 -18.64
C PRO A 180 -24.92 12.77 -18.05
N PHE A 181 -23.84 12.23 -18.64
CA PHE A 181 -22.50 12.31 -18.06
C PHE A 181 -21.98 13.76 -17.91
N PRO A 182 -22.11 14.67 -18.91
CA PRO A 182 -21.69 16.07 -18.73
C PRO A 182 -22.43 16.79 -17.60
N SER A 183 -23.74 16.53 -17.44
CA SER A 183 -24.56 17.11 -16.38
C SER A 183 -24.17 16.55 -15.02
N THR A 184 -23.86 15.25 -14.95
CA THR A 184 -23.33 14.58 -13.75
C THR A 184 -21.98 15.15 -13.36
N TRP A 185 -21.08 15.34 -14.33
CA TRP A 185 -19.76 15.93 -14.12
C TRP A 185 -19.85 17.37 -13.63
N ASN A 186 -20.74 18.19 -14.21
CA ASN A 186 -20.97 19.55 -13.74
C ASN A 186 -21.52 19.59 -12.31
N ALA A 187 -22.43 18.67 -11.95
CA ALA A 187 -22.90 18.56 -10.56
C ALA A 187 -21.77 18.23 -9.58
N TYR A 188 -20.85 17.35 -9.96
CA TYR A 188 -19.64 17.09 -9.19
C TYR A 188 -18.76 18.34 -9.05
N LEU A 189 -18.50 19.06 -10.14
CA LEU A 189 -17.67 20.27 -10.12
C LEU A 189 -18.27 21.41 -9.28
N GLU A 190 -19.60 21.50 -9.20
CA GLU A 190 -20.31 22.44 -8.32
C GLU A 190 -20.29 22.00 -6.84
N GLY A 191 -19.73 20.82 -6.53
CA GLY A 191 -19.48 20.35 -5.16
C GLY A 191 -20.63 19.56 -4.52
N TYR A 192 -21.62 19.11 -5.30
CA TYR A 192 -22.74 18.33 -4.76
C TYR A 192 -22.31 16.94 -4.29
N LYS A 193 -22.82 16.51 -3.13
CA LYS A 193 -22.44 15.24 -2.46
C LYS A 193 -23.32 14.04 -2.82
N ILE A 194 -24.52 14.28 -3.35
CA ILE A 194 -25.42 13.24 -3.84
C ILE A 194 -25.90 13.66 -5.23
N ILE A 195 -25.72 12.77 -6.22
CA ILE A 195 -26.16 12.99 -7.59
C ILE A 195 -27.06 11.82 -8.02
N ASN A 196 -28.34 12.12 -8.24
CA ASN A 196 -29.29 11.18 -8.83
C ASN A 196 -29.21 11.24 -10.36
N ILE A 197 -29.12 10.06 -10.98
CA ILE A 197 -28.93 9.88 -12.41
C ILE A 197 -29.99 8.89 -12.90
N SER A 198 -31.16 9.41 -13.22
CA SER A 198 -32.34 8.64 -13.64
C SER A 198 -32.28 8.19 -15.12
N TRP A 199 -31.09 7.85 -15.60
CA TRP A 199 -30.80 7.45 -16.98
C TRP A 199 -30.05 6.11 -17.02
N SER A 200 -30.39 5.30 -18.03
CA SER A 200 -29.66 4.08 -18.36
C SER A 200 -28.59 4.35 -19.44
N GLY A 201 -27.33 3.97 -19.22
CA GLY A 201 -26.25 4.12 -20.21
C GLY A 201 -25.45 5.43 -20.11
N ALA A 202 -25.24 5.92 -18.88
CA ALA A 202 -24.40 7.08 -18.60
C ALA A 202 -22.91 6.79 -18.88
N GLY A 203 -22.53 6.91 -20.15
CA GLY A 203 -21.31 6.30 -20.67
C GLY A 203 -21.72 5.12 -21.52
N TYR A 204 -21.61 5.28 -22.84
CA TYR A 204 -21.92 4.24 -23.80
C TYR A 204 -20.95 3.07 -23.59
N ILE A 205 -21.39 2.03 -22.88
CA ILE A 205 -20.66 0.78 -22.70
C ILE A 205 -21.13 -0.14 -23.84
N GLU A 206 -20.40 -0.18 -24.97
CA GLU A 206 -20.69 -1.16 -26.04
C GLU A 206 -20.49 -2.61 -25.58
N ASN A 207 -19.74 -2.80 -24.50
CA ASN A 207 -19.49 -4.10 -23.89
C ASN A 207 -19.20 -3.93 -22.39
N ILE A 208 -20.02 -4.55 -21.51
CA ILE A 208 -19.81 -4.54 -20.04
C ILE A 208 -18.41 -5.04 -19.67
N ASP A 209 -17.82 -5.87 -20.53
CA ASP A 209 -16.47 -6.42 -20.35
C ASP A 209 -15.35 -5.39 -20.66
N ASN A 210 -15.66 -4.24 -21.29
CA ASN A 210 -14.62 -3.27 -21.72
C ASN A 210 -15.16 -1.81 -21.85
N PRO A 211 -15.55 -1.15 -20.75
CA PRO A 211 -16.01 0.24 -20.78
C PRO A 211 -14.89 1.23 -21.18
N PRO A 212 -15.20 2.41 -21.78
CA PRO A 212 -14.20 3.42 -22.08
C PRO A 212 -13.48 3.88 -20.80
N SER A 213 -12.15 3.77 -20.77
CA SER A 213 -11.33 4.02 -19.57
C SER A 213 -11.52 5.41 -18.94
N SER A 214 -11.89 6.42 -19.73
CA SER A 214 -12.07 7.81 -19.26
C SER A 214 -13.34 8.03 -18.44
N VAL A 215 -14.47 7.38 -18.75
CA VAL A 215 -15.73 7.54 -17.99
C VAL A 215 -15.64 6.82 -16.65
N VAL A 216 -15.07 5.62 -16.63
CA VAL A 216 -14.82 4.87 -15.40
C VAL A 216 -13.86 5.64 -14.48
N ALA A 217 -12.81 6.24 -15.02
CA ALA A 217 -11.89 7.08 -14.24
C ALA A 217 -12.61 8.29 -13.63
N ALA A 218 -13.49 8.95 -14.38
CA ALA A 218 -14.26 10.09 -13.87
C ALA A 218 -15.27 9.69 -12.78
N ILE A 219 -15.97 8.55 -12.93
CA ILE A 219 -16.87 8.03 -11.89
C ILE A 219 -16.08 7.68 -10.62
N ARG A 220 -14.90 7.07 -10.76
CA ARG A 220 -13.99 6.82 -9.64
C ARG A 220 -13.54 8.13 -8.99
N GLU A 221 -13.19 9.15 -9.78
CA GLU A 221 -12.82 10.45 -9.24
C GLU A 221 -13.96 11.08 -8.39
N MET A 222 -15.20 11.07 -8.89
CA MET A 222 -16.35 11.59 -8.13
C MET A 222 -16.51 10.85 -6.80
N THR A 223 -16.51 9.52 -6.85
CA THR A 223 -16.73 8.67 -5.67
C THR A 223 -15.55 8.74 -4.68
N GLU A 224 -14.31 8.83 -5.17
CA GLU A 224 -13.12 9.07 -4.34
C GLU A 224 -13.14 10.45 -3.66
N ASN A 225 -13.82 11.45 -4.27
CA ASN A 225 -14.10 12.76 -3.67
C ASN A 225 -15.38 12.80 -2.83
N ASN A 226 -15.81 11.63 -2.34
CA ASN A 226 -16.93 11.46 -1.43
C ASN A 226 -18.27 11.95 -2.02
N VAL A 227 -18.51 11.70 -3.32
CA VAL A 227 -19.81 11.92 -3.97
C VAL A 227 -20.53 10.58 -4.13
N LEU A 228 -21.78 10.51 -3.66
CA LEU A 228 -22.67 9.38 -3.88
C LEU A 228 -23.36 9.52 -5.23
N LEU A 229 -23.21 8.51 -6.10
CA LEU A 229 -23.89 8.45 -7.40
C LEU A 229 -25.01 7.42 -7.34
N VAL A 230 -26.26 7.87 -7.52
CA VAL A 230 -27.44 7.01 -7.47
C VAL A 230 -28.00 6.86 -8.89
N TYR A 231 -27.84 5.68 -9.48
CA TYR A 231 -28.27 5.39 -10.84
C TYR A 231 -29.55 4.57 -10.89
N ALA A 232 -30.43 4.90 -11.84
CA ALA A 232 -31.49 3.98 -12.25
C ALA A 232 -30.89 2.76 -12.99
N ALA A 233 -31.34 1.55 -12.69
CA ALA A 233 -30.84 0.33 -13.34
C ALA A 233 -31.17 0.24 -14.85
N GLY A 234 -32.16 1.01 -15.31
CA GLY A 234 -32.66 1.00 -16.70
C GLY A 234 -33.67 -0.11 -17.01
N PRO A 235 -34.44 0.01 -18.11
CA PRO A 235 -35.38 -1.03 -18.52
C PRO A 235 -34.69 -2.11 -19.36
N ASN A 236 -35.09 -3.36 -19.20
CA ASN A 236 -34.95 -4.39 -20.22
C ASN A 236 -36.23 -4.42 -21.07
N LYS A 237 -36.12 -4.79 -22.36
CA LYS A 237 -37.29 -5.00 -23.22
C LYS A 237 -37.37 -6.49 -23.55
N GLU A 238 -38.44 -7.14 -23.10
CA GLU A 238 -38.83 -8.51 -23.44
C GLU A 238 -38.60 -8.83 -24.93
N GLY A 239 -37.91 -9.94 -25.21
CA GLY A 239 -37.78 -10.51 -26.56
C GLY A 239 -36.57 -10.09 -27.39
N GLN A 240 -35.61 -9.34 -26.84
CA GLN A 240 -34.31 -9.09 -27.50
C GLN A 240 -33.20 -9.90 -26.82
N ASN A 241 -32.87 -11.07 -27.38
CA ASN A 241 -31.82 -11.99 -26.90
C ASN A 241 -30.37 -11.44 -26.95
N ASN A 242 -30.14 -10.13 -27.06
CA ASN A 242 -28.78 -9.55 -27.06
C ASN A 242 -28.75 -8.03 -26.79
N THR A 243 -29.00 -7.58 -25.56
CA THR A 243 -28.77 -6.16 -25.19
C THR A 243 -28.06 -5.98 -23.86
N THR A 244 -26.76 -6.31 -23.82
CA THR A 244 -25.78 -5.68 -22.91
C THR A 244 -25.65 -4.15 -23.10
N LYS A 245 -26.45 -3.55 -23.99
CA LYS A 245 -26.30 -2.18 -24.53
C LYS A 245 -26.87 -1.04 -23.66
N TYR A 246 -27.62 -1.31 -22.60
CA TYR A 246 -28.34 -0.26 -21.85
C TYR A 246 -28.25 -0.38 -20.32
N HIS A 247 -27.23 -1.07 -19.77
CA HIS A 247 -27.08 -1.23 -18.32
C HIS A 247 -25.96 -0.37 -17.73
N ASN A 248 -26.14 0.06 -16.48
CA ASN A 248 -25.11 0.76 -15.71
C ASN A 248 -24.25 -0.29 -14.97
N GLY A 249 -23.11 -0.68 -15.57
CA GLY A 249 -22.19 -1.70 -15.04
C GLY A 249 -21.18 -1.19 -13.99
N TYR A 250 -21.55 -0.18 -13.21
CA TYR A 250 -20.64 0.53 -12.29
C TYR A 250 -20.78 0.09 -10.83
N ASN A 251 -21.61 -0.90 -10.53
CA ASN A 251 -21.87 -1.41 -9.17
C ASN A 251 -20.63 -1.98 -8.46
N GLN A 252 -19.55 -2.26 -9.21
CA GLN A 252 -18.25 -2.66 -8.65
C GLN A 252 -17.43 -1.47 -8.14
N ILE A 253 -17.89 -0.22 -8.34
CA ILE A 253 -17.24 1.00 -7.87
C ILE A 253 -17.92 1.45 -6.57
N PRO A 254 -17.24 1.43 -5.41
CA PRO A 254 -17.80 1.94 -4.15
C PRO A 254 -18.26 3.39 -4.27
N GLY A 255 -19.36 3.75 -3.61
CA GLY A 255 -20.02 5.05 -3.72
C GLY A 255 -20.99 5.17 -4.91
N VAL A 256 -21.19 4.10 -5.67
CA VAL A 256 -22.21 3.99 -6.72
C VAL A 256 -23.34 3.07 -6.24
N VAL A 257 -24.58 3.54 -6.30
CA VAL A 257 -25.78 2.77 -5.94
C VAL A 257 -26.67 2.62 -7.18
N ILE A 258 -26.80 1.40 -7.69
CA ILE A 258 -27.69 1.04 -8.80
C ILE A 258 -29.04 0.56 -8.25
N VAL A 259 -30.11 1.28 -8.61
CA VAL A 259 -31.45 1.10 -8.04
C VAL A 259 -32.40 0.50 -9.07
N THR A 260 -33.00 -0.65 -8.74
CA THR A 260 -34.13 -1.22 -9.50
C THR A 260 -35.48 -0.79 -8.91
N ALA A 261 -36.56 -1.03 -9.64
CA ALA A 261 -37.93 -0.69 -9.25
C ALA A 261 -38.69 -1.94 -8.80
N HIS A 262 -39.41 -1.86 -7.68
CA HIS A 262 -40.31 -2.92 -7.23
C HIS A 262 -41.80 -2.53 -7.23
N GLN A 263 -42.66 -3.55 -7.21
CA GLN A 263 -44.13 -3.47 -7.19
C GLN A 263 -44.68 -3.44 -5.75
N HIS A 264 -45.83 -2.77 -5.54
CA HIS A 264 -46.43 -2.56 -4.22
C HIS A 264 -46.71 -3.86 -3.43
N ASN A 265 -47.47 -4.82 -3.98
CA ASN A 265 -47.94 -5.96 -3.19
C ASN A 265 -46.93 -7.10 -3.10
N THR A 266 -46.20 -7.34 -4.18
CA THR A 266 -45.30 -8.49 -4.30
C THR A 266 -43.87 -8.13 -3.89
N TYR A 267 -43.57 -6.83 -3.79
CA TYR A 267 -42.20 -6.31 -3.77
C TYR A 267 -41.35 -6.95 -4.88
N ALA A 268 -41.99 -7.38 -5.97
CA ALA A 268 -41.33 -7.99 -7.11
C ALA A 268 -40.53 -6.92 -7.84
N PRO A 269 -39.28 -7.20 -8.24
CA PRO A 269 -38.60 -6.33 -9.18
C PRO A 269 -39.39 -6.28 -10.49
N MET A 270 -39.31 -5.18 -11.24
CA MET A 270 -39.88 -5.13 -12.58
C MET A 270 -39.31 -6.29 -13.42
N ALA A 271 -40.18 -7.21 -13.86
CA ALA A 271 -39.84 -8.52 -14.39
C ALA A 271 -39.05 -8.47 -15.70
N GLU A 272 -37.72 -8.42 -15.63
CA GLU A 272 -36.79 -8.73 -16.72
C GLU A 272 -35.43 -9.12 -16.10
N PRO A 273 -34.67 -10.10 -16.64
CA PRO A 273 -33.38 -10.47 -16.05
C PRO A 273 -32.37 -9.32 -16.21
N HIS A 274 -32.19 -8.52 -15.16
CA HIS A 274 -31.09 -7.56 -15.09
C HIS A 274 -29.77 -8.34 -15.22
N TYR A 275 -29.05 -8.16 -16.34
CA TYR A 275 -27.72 -8.75 -16.51
C TYR A 275 -26.66 -8.04 -15.63
N ALA A 276 -27.03 -6.99 -14.90
CA ALA A 276 -26.15 -6.20 -14.05
C ALA A 276 -26.59 -6.29 -12.59
N ALA A 277 -25.61 -6.54 -11.70
CA ALA A 277 -25.79 -6.58 -10.26
C ALA A 277 -26.30 -5.23 -9.73
N VAL A 278 -27.57 -5.19 -9.35
CA VAL A 278 -28.22 -4.05 -8.68
C VAL A 278 -27.88 -4.05 -7.19
N ASP A 279 -27.91 -2.88 -6.55
CA ASP A 279 -27.55 -2.74 -5.14
C ASP A 279 -28.75 -2.88 -4.21
N LEU A 280 -29.89 -2.30 -4.61
CA LEU A 280 -31.17 -2.43 -3.93
C LEU A 280 -32.34 -2.04 -4.84
N SER A 281 -33.56 -2.23 -4.37
CA SER A 281 -34.80 -1.82 -5.05
C SER A 281 -35.54 -0.74 -4.27
N ALA A 282 -36.28 0.11 -4.98
CA ALA A 282 -37.19 1.10 -4.36
C ALA A 282 -38.53 1.16 -5.13
N PRO A 283 -39.57 1.80 -4.57
CA PRO A 283 -40.87 1.91 -5.23
C PRO A 283 -40.75 2.49 -6.65
N GLY A 284 -41.27 1.77 -7.63
CA GLY A 284 -41.21 2.23 -9.01
C GLY A 284 -42.21 1.57 -9.96
N ARG A 285 -43.20 0.83 -9.44
CA ARG A 285 -44.24 0.23 -10.28
C ARG A 285 -45.61 0.25 -9.62
N SER A 286 -46.57 0.80 -10.34
CA SER A 286 -47.99 0.82 -10.04
C SER A 286 -48.62 -0.48 -10.55
N ASP A 287 -49.13 -1.33 -9.65
CA ASP A 287 -49.87 -2.55 -9.98
C ASP A 287 -51.36 -2.43 -9.57
N THR A 288 -51.62 -2.45 -8.28
CA THR A 288 -52.92 -2.38 -7.60
C THR A 288 -53.15 -1.03 -6.95
N GLN A 289 -52.06 -0.30 -6.69
CA GLN A 289 -52.07 1.08 -6.20
C GLN A 289 -51.16 1.95 -7.07
N PRO A 290 -51.54 3.21 -7.33
CA PRO A 290 -50.76 4.14 -8.14
C PRO A 290 -49.58 4.76 -7.37
N LEU A 291 -48.50 5.07 -8.09
CA LEU A 291 -47.46 6.02 -7.66
C LEU A 291 -47.75 7.39 -8.27
N TYR A 292 -47.84 8.43 -7.44
CA TYR A 292 -48.15 9.78 -7.88
C TYR A 292 -46.95 10.72 -7.77
N GLY A 293 -46.57 11.31 -8.91
CA GLY A 293 -45.49 12.29 -9.00
C GLY A 293 -45.90 13.58 -9.67
N ILE A 294 -45.28 14.68 -9.26
CA ILE A 294 -45.49 15.99 -9.87
C ILE A 294 -45.04 16.01 -11.33
N GLN A 295 -45.76 16.75 -12.16
CA GLN A 295 -45.42 17.06 -13.54
C GLN A 295 -45.14 18.56 -13.64
N PRO A 296 -44.57 19.06 -14.76
CA PRO A 296 -44.58 20.49 -15.02
C PRO A 296 -45.99 21.06 -14.87
N SER A 297 -46.10 22.22 -14.22
CA SER A 297 -47.37 22.85 -13.80
C SER A 297 -48.32 23.15 -14.96
N TRP A 298 -47.82 23.20 -16.19
CA TRP A 298 -48.58 23.38 -17.43
C TRP A 298 -49.02 22.06 -18.09
N HIS A 299 -48.53 20.91 -17.64
CA HIS A 299 -48.81 19.60 -18.23
C HIS A 299 -49.97 18.91 -17.49
N ASP A 300 -51.04 18.58 -18.22
CA ASP A 300 -52.24 17.92 -17.69
C ASP A 300 -52.26 16.44 -18.14
N THR A 301 -52.22 15.52 -17.18
CA THR A 301 -52.23 14.07 -17.44
C THR A 301 -53.63 13.46 -17.33
N GLY A 302 -54.69 14.27 -17.22
CA GLY A 302 -56.05 13.81 -16.94
C GLY A 302 -56.37 13.62 -15.45
N LEU A 303 -55.41 13.90 -14.57
CA LEU A 303 -55.58 13.99 -13.11
C LEU A 303 -55.60 15.45 -12.62
N GLY A 304 -55.49 16.40 -13.56
CA GLY A 304 -55.24 17.82 -13.31
C GLY A 304 -53.82 18.23 -13.73
N PRO A 305 -53.60 19.54 -13.96
CA PRO A 305 -52.27 20.05 -14.29
C PRO A 305 -51.28 19.86 -13.13
N GLY A 306 -50.04 19.52 -13.44
CA GLY A 306 -48.95 19.41 -12.46
C GLY A 306 -48.87 18.08 -11.69
N ILE A 307 -49.69 17.09 -11.99
CA ILE A 307 -49.64 15.76 -11.35
C ILE A 307 -49.81 14.65 -12.39
N GLY A 308 -49.28 13.46 -12.10
CA GLY A 308 -49.57 12.26 -12.89
C GLY A 308 -49.08 10.98 -12.24
N THR A 309 -49.45 9.82 -12.79
CA THR A 309 -48.90 8.52 -12.36
C THR A 309 -47.48 8.29 -12.87
N ARG A 310 -46.64 7.55 -12.13
CA ARG A 310 -45.24 7.25 -12.50
C ARG A 310 -44.89 5.78 -12.33
N ASP A 311 -44.06 5.29 -13.25
CA ASP A 311 -43.46 3.97 -13.20
C ASP A 311 -42.06 4.02 -13.81
N GLY A 312 -41.13 3.24 -13.26
CA GLY A 312 -39.80 3.00 -13.80
C GLY A 312 -38.70 3.06 -12.74
N THR A 313 -37.53 2.53 -13.10
CA THR A 313 -36.31 2.65 -12.28
C THR A 313 -35.87 4.11 -12.09
N SER A 314 -36.27 5.00 -13.01
CA SER A 314 -36.11 6.45 -12.88
C SER A 314 -37.00 7.11 -11.81
N THR A 315 -38.04 6.39 -11.33
CA THR A 315 -38.85 6.77 -10.16
C THR A 315 -38.23 6.23 -8.87
N ALA A 316 -37.62 5.04 -8.92
CA ALA A 316 -37.00 4.39 -7.77
C ALA A 316 -35.67 5.06 -7.33
N ALA A 317 -34.78 5.38 -8.27
CA ALA A 317 -33.50 6.04 -7.99
C ALA A 317 -33.62 7.36 -7.17
N PRO A 318 -34.49 8.32 -7.53
CA PRO A 318 -34.62 9.57 -6.78
C PRO A 318 -35.17 9.37 -5.36
N ILE A 319 -35.95 8.31 -5.11
CA ILE A 319 -36.39 7.96 -3.74
C ILE A 319 -35.17 7.56 -2.88
N VAL A 320 -34.25 6.77 -3.43
CA VAL A 320 -33.00 6.41 -2.74
C VAL A 320 -32.13 7.66 -2.52
N ALA A 321 -31.98 8.51 -3.53
CA ALA A 321 -31.20 9.75 -3.41
C ALA A 321 -31.79 10.73 -2.38
N GLY A 322 -33.12 10.89 -2.34
CA GLY A 322 -33.80 11.70 -1.32
C GLY A 322 -33.64 11.13 0.10
N THR A 323 -33.66 9.80 0.24
CA THR A 323 -33.37 9.12 1.52
C THR A 323 -31.93 9.37 1.97
N ALA A 324 -30.95 9.26 1.06
CA ALA A 324 -29.56 9.64 1.34
C ALA A 324 -29.45 11.12 1.78
N GLY A 325 -30.27 12.01 1.22
CA GLY A 325 -30.40 13.39 1.67
C GLY A 325 -30.88 13.53 3.12
N LEU A 326 -31.87 12.72 3.54
CA LEU A 326 -32.29 12.66 4.96
C LEU A 326 -31.18 12.10 5.85
N MET A 327 -30.48 11.05 5.41
CA MET A 327 -29.36 10.47 6.16
C MET A 327 -28.26 11.51 6.41
N LEU A 328 -27.86 12.29 5.39
CA LEU A 328 -26.91 13.39 5.56
C LEU A 328 -27.47 14.53 6.42
N SER A 329 -28.78 14.76 6.41
CA SER A 329 -29.42 15.80 7.24
C SER A 329 -29.35 15.48 8.73
N VAL A 330 -29.37 14.19 9.12
CA VAL A 330 -29.19 13.78 10.52
C VAL A 330 -27.73 13.52 10.87
N ASN A 331 -26.93 13.02 9.92
CA ASN A 331 -25.52 12.70 10.11
C ASN A 331 -24.68 13.26 8.93
N PRO A 332 -24.21 14.52 9.03
CA PRO A 332 -23.47 15.17 7.96
C PRO A 332 -22.05 14.60 7.75
N CYS A 333 -21.60 13.72 8.64
CA CYS A 333 -20.30 13.06 8.58
C CYS A 333 -20.30 11.76 7.77
N LEU A 334 -21.43 11.33 7.22
CA LEU A 334 -21.46 10.13 6.39
C LEU A 334 -20.71 10.35 5.08
N THR A 335 -19.84 9.40 4.75
CA THR A 335 -19.26 9.28 3.42
C THR A 335 -20.23 8.58 2.46
N ASN A 336 -20.02 8.72 1.16
CA ASN A 336 -20.79 8.02 0.12
C ASN A 336 -20.76 6.50 0.30
N ILE A 337 -19.61 5.92 0.68
CA ILE A 337 -19.45 4.49 0.95
C ILE A 337 -20.25 4.09 2.21
N GLU A 338 -20.24 4.92 3.26
CA GLU A 338 -21.04 4.65 4.46
C GLU A 338 -22.55 4.79 4.20
N ILE A 339 -22.98 5.75 3.37
CA ILE A 339 -24.38 5.87 2.95
C ILE A 339 -24.80 4.62 2.17
N GLU A 340 -24.01 4.20 1.18
CA GLU A 340 -24.24 2.96 0.43
C GLU A 340 -24.36 1.75 1.36
N ALA A 341 -23.43 1.61 2.31
CA ALA A 341 -23.41 0.49 3.24
C ALA A 341 -24.63 0.48 4.17
N ILE A 342 -25.06 1.64 4.69
CA ILE A 342 -26.28 1.74 5.50
C ILE A 342 -27.49 1.37 4.66
N LEU A 343 -27.64 1.96 3.47
CA LEU A 343 -28.76 1.67 2.56
C LEU A 343 -28.90 0.17 2.26
N LYS A 344 -27.78 -0.52 2.02
CA LYS A 344 -27.74 -1.97 1.81
C LYS A 344 -28.06 -2.76 3.08
N ALA A 345 -27.45 -2.41 4.21
CA ALA A 345 -27.61 -3.14 5.47
C ALA A 345 -29.03 -3.03 6.05
N THR A 346 -29.72 -1.92 5.80
CA THR A 346 -31.09 -1.68 6.26
C THR A 346 -32.15 -2.02 5.22
N ALA A 347 -31.76 -2.43 4.01
CA ALA A 347 -32.69 -2.93 3.01
C ALA A 347 -33.36 -4.21 3.51
N LYS A 348 -34.64 -4.37 3.17
CA LYS A 348 -35.44 -5.52 3.60
C LYS A 348 -35.39 -6.59 2.53
N PRO A 349 -34.87 -7.80 2.82
CA PRO A 349 -34.79 -8.86 1.83
C PRO A 349 -36.19 -9.33 1.44
N ASN A 350 -36.37 -9.69 0.17
CA ASN A 350 -37.56 -10.39 -0.30
C ASN A 350 -37.16 -11.81 -0.74
N VAL A 351 -37.40 -12.79 0.13
CA VAL A 351 -36.98 -14.19 -0.05
C VAL A 351 -37.54 -14.87 -1.30
N ASN A 352 -38.55 -14.26 -1.93
CA ASN A 352 -39.18 -14.78 -3.15
C ASN A 352 -38.44 -14.38 -4.44
N TYR A 353 -37.38 -13.56 -4.35
CA TYR A 353 -36.63 -13.08 -5.52
C TYR A 353 -35.12 -13.24 -5.34
N ASP A 354 -34.45 -13.47 -6.47
CA ASP A 354 -32.99 -13.62 -6.52
C ASP A 354 -32.30 -12.30 -6.12
N PRO A 355 -31.33 -12.31 -5.18
CA PRO A 355 -30.49 -11.16 -4.87
C PRO A 355 -29.85 -10.50 -6.10
N ALA A 356 -29.59 -11.24 -7.18
CA ALA A 356 -29.11 -10.67 -8.44
C ALA A 356 -30.11 -9.69 -9.09
N THR A 357 -31.40 -9.80 -8.75
CA THR A 357 -32.49 -8.97 -9.29
C THR A 357 -32.99 -7.87 -8.36
N MET A 358 -32.73 -7.98 -7.04
CA MET A 358 -33.18 -7.01 -6.04
C MET A 358 -32.06 -6.43 -5.17
N GLY A 359 -30.82 -6.89 -5.35
CA GLY A 359 -29.68 -6.49 -4.54
C GLY A 359 -29.87 -6.93 -3.09
N ALA A 360 -29.60 -6.01 -2.16
CA ALA A 360 -29.79 -6.22 -0.73
C ALA A 360 -31.29 -6.31 -0.31
N GLY A 361 -32.22 -5.94 -1.19
CA GLY A 361 -33.66 -5.96 -0.91
C GLY A 361 -34.36 -4.66 -1.29
N TYR A 362 -35.52 -4.39 -0.70
CA TYR A 362 -36.23 -3.12 -0.87
C TYR A 362 -35.80 -2.09 0.18
N LEU A 363 -35.69 -0.83 -0.25
CA LEU A 363 -35.38 0.31 0.61
C LEU A 363 -36.36 0.38 1.79
N CYS A 364 -35.85 0.76 2.96
CA CYS A 364 -36.65 1.15 4.10
C CYS A 364 -36.15 2.51 4.59
N ALA A 365 -36.86 3.60 4.26
CA ALA A 365 -36.33 4.94 4.51
C ALA A 365 -36.14 5.22 6.01
N TYR A 366 -37.06 4.72 6.84
CA TYR A 366 -36.97 4.86 8.30
C TYR A 366 -35.72 4.21 8.87
N ASP A 367 -35.48 2.93 8.58
CA ASP A 367 -34.34 2.19 9.11
C ASP A 367 -33.00 2.76 8.64
N ALA A 368 -32.91 3.18 7.38
CA ALA A 368 -31.71 3.83 6.85
C ALA A 368 -31.38 5.14 7.59
N VAL A 369 -32.39 5.98 7.84
CA VAL A 369 -32.24 7.25 8.57
C VAL A 369 -32.01 7.00 10.06
N ALA A 370 -32.61 5.97 10.65
CA ALA A 370 -32.37 5.56 12.03
C ALA A 370 -30.93 5.08 12.23
N ALA A 371 -30.44 4.19 11.37
CA ALA A 371 -29.05 3.73 11.41
C ALA A 371 -28.06 4.89 11.23
N ALA A 372 -28.36 5.84 10.32
CA ALA A 372 -27.56 7.06 10.19
C ALA A 372 -27.51 7.89 11.47
N ALA A 373 -28.64 8.04 12.18
CA ALA A 373 -28.74 8.76 13.44
C ALA A 373 -28.03 8.04 14.59
N ASP A 374 -28.21 6.72 14.69
CA ASP A 374 -27.63 5.88 15.74
C ASP A 374 -26.10 5.88 15.70
N LEU A 375 -25.49 6.09 14.53
CA LEU A 375 -24.04 6.23 14.42
C LEU A 375 -23.47 7.44 15.17
N LEU A 376 -24.29 8.44 15.52
CA LEU A 376 -23.92 9.58 16.37
C LEU A 376 -24.08 9.28 17.88
N SER A 377 -24.67 8.14 18.24
CA SER A 377 -24.92 7.72 19.62
C SER A 377 -24.09 6.47 19.96
N PRO A 378 -22.79 6.62 20.27
CA PRO A 378 -21.91 5.48 20.48
C PRO A 378 -22.27 4.67 21.73
N ASP A 379 -22.07 3.35 21.64
CA ASP A 379 -22.17 2.45 22.79
C ASP A 379 -21.22 2.92 23.92
N PRO A 380 -21.72 3.10 25.15
CA PRO A 380 -20.90 3.59 26.25
C PRO A 380 -19.98 2.49 26.78
N GLY A 381 -18.68 2.79 26.86
CA GLY A 381 -17.68 1.91 27.46
C GLY A 381 -17.21 0.77 26.55
N ASP A 382 -16.53 -0.21 27.14
CA ASP A 382 -15.95 -1.35 26.42
C ASP A 382 -17.02 -2.41 26.08
N VAL A 383 -16.98 -2.93 24.86
CA VAL A 383 -17.77 -4.06 24.39
C VAL A 383 -16.93 -5.34 24.50
N HIS A 384 -17.42 -6.32 25.26
CA HIS A 384 -16.71 -7.60 25.45
C HIS A 384 -17.43 -8.73 24.72
N VAL A 385 -16.69 -9.47 23.90
CA VAL A 385 -17.17 -10.64 23.14
C VAL A 385 -16.60 -11.90 23.76
N TYR A 386 -17.44 -12.67 24.47
CA TYR A 386 -17.04 -13.89 25.19
C TYR A 386 -17.32 -15.19 24.42
N ASP A 387 -18.26 -15.13 23.47
CA ASP A 387 -18.70 -16.25 22.63
C ASP A 387 -18.75 -15.78 21.17
N ASP A 388 -19.10 -16.68 20.25
CA ASP A 388 -19.22 -16.35 18.84
C ASP A 388 -20.34 -15.32 18.60
N GLU A 389 -20.00 -14.18 18.00
CA GLU A 389 -20.91 -13.07 17.69
C GLU A 389 -20.78 -12.62 16.23
N VAL A 390 -21.90 -12.18 15.64
CA VAL A 390 -21.96 -11.65 14.28
C VAL A 390 -22.58 -10.24 14.29
N TRP A 391 -21.90 -9.26 13.69
CA TRP A 391 -22.35 -7.88 13.57
C TRP A 391 -22.65 -7.52 12.10
N ASP A 392 -23.92 -7.66 11.73
CA ASP A 392 -24.43 -7.42 10.37
C ASP A 392 -25.17 -6.08 10.21
N GLN A 393 -25.19 -5.23 11.25
CA GLN A 393 -25.84 -3.92 11.24
C GLN A 393 -24.87 -2.80 11.64
N PRO A 394 -25.00 -1.58 11.08
CA PRO A 394 -24.14 -0.45 11.42
C PRO A 394 -24.07 -0.21 12.93
N ARG A 395 -22.87 0.00 13.45
CA ARG A 395 -22.62 0.15 14.88
C ARG A 395 -21.65 1.29 15.18
N SER A 396 -21.82 1.89 16.36
CA SER A 396 -21.00 2.99 16.85
C SER A 396 -20.44 2.64 18.22
N ILE A 397 -19.11 2.71 18.39
CA ILE A 397 -18.39 2.25 19.57
C ILE A 397 -17.72 3.44 20.27
N GLY A 398 -18.00 3.63 21.56
CA GLY A 398 -17.38 4.67 22.38
C GLY A 398 -16.14 4.23 23.17
N GLY A 399 -16.01 2.93 23.49
CA GLY A 399 -14.84 2.34 24.16
C GLY A 399 -14.06 1.39 23.26
N ASN A 400 -13.55 0.29 23.83
CA ASN A 400 -12.84 -0.75 23.08
C ASN A 400 -13.75 -1.94 22.75
N VAL A 401 -13.41 -2.69 21.72
CA VAL A 401 -14.00 -4.02 21.47
C VAL A 401 -12.98 -5.07 21.89
N ILE A 402 -13.33 -5.95 22.82
CA ILE A 402 -12.41 -6.96 23.38
C ILE A 402 -12.94 -8.34 23.02
N VAL A 403 -12.25 -9.01 22.09
CA VAL A 403 -12.51 -10.41 21.72
C VAL A 403 -11.71 -11.30 22.68
N HIS A 404 -12.40 -12.05 23.52
CA HIS A 404 -11.79 -12.93 24.51
C HIS A 404 -11.23 -14.21 23.88
N PRO A 405 -10.31 -14.92 24.55
CA PRO A 405 -9.82 -16.22 24.07
C PRO A 405 -10.96 -17.18 23.74
N PHE A 406 -10.84 -17.92 22.63
CA PHE A 406 -11.84 -18.85 22.09
C PHE A 406 -13.12 -18.21 21.52
N ALA A 407 -13.31 -16.90 21.65
CA ALA A 407 -14.43 -16.21 21.02
C ALA A 407 -14.11 -15.84 19.57
N ARG A 408 -15.13 -15.85 18.72
CA ARG A 408 -15.09 -15.30 17.36
C ARG A 408 -16.00 -14.08 17.23
N LEU A 409 -15.46 -12.98 16.74
CA LEU A 409 -16.27 -11.86 16.28
C LEU A 409 -16.24 -11.79 14.76
N THR A 410 -17.40 -11.92 14.11
CA THR A 410 -17.56 -11.69 12.68
C THR A 410 -18.24 -10.35 12.45
N ILE A 411 -17.63 -9.44 11.70
CA ILE A 411 -18.19 -8.14 11.34
C ILE A 411 -18.43 -8.11 9.83
N ARG A 412 -19.66 -7.76 9.42
CA ARG A 412 -20.05 -7.61 8.00
C ARG A 412 -20.66 -6.26 7.66
N SER A 413 -20.49 -5.30 8.55
CA SER A 413 -21.17 -4.01 8.53
C SER A 413 -20.22 -2.86 8.81
N LEU A 414 -20.77 -1.65 8.79
CA LEU A 414 -20.07 -0.43 9.21
C LEU A 414 -19.90 -0.39 10.73
N VAL A 415 -18.67 -0.17 11.20
CA VAL A 415 -18.37 0.09 12.61
C VAL A 415 -17.57 1.39 12.74
N ARG A 416 -18.12 2.36 13.48
CA ARG A 416 -17.46 3.63 13.80
C ARG A 416 -16.88 3.63 15.20
N PHE A 417 -15.67 4.18 15.35
CA PHE A 417 -14.99 4.35 16.63
C PHE A 417 -14.95 5.82 17.03
N ASN A 418 -15.75 6.18 18.04
CA ASN A 418 -15.98 7.56 18.49
C ASN A 418 -15.00 8.04 19.58
N SER A 419 -13.89 7.33 19.82
CA SER A 419 -12.73 7.87 20.54
C SER A 419 -11.43 7.63 19.77
N THR A 420 -10.47 8.56 19.87
CA THR A 420 -9.10 8.36 19.34
C THR A 420 -8.35 7.23 20.02
N ASP A 421 -8.77 6.84 21.23
CA ASP A 421 -8.21 5.73 22.01
C ASP A 421 -8.97 4.40 21.80
N SER A 422 -10.10 4.42 21.09
CA SER A 422 -10.88 3.21 20.81
C SER A 422 -10.13 2.28 19.85
N LYS A 423 -10.11 1.00 20.20
CA LYS A 423 -9.52 -0.08 19.39
C LYS A 423 -10.31 -1.37 19.49
N ILE A 424 -10.04 -2.28 18.56
CA ILE A 424 -10.37 -3.70 18.71
C ILE A 424 -9.14 -4.41 19.30
N VAL A 425 -9.32 -5.17 20.37
CA VAL A 425 -8.31 -6.03 20.97
C VAL A 425 -8.73 -7.48 20.79
N VAL A 426 -7.97 -8.23 20.01
CA VAL A 426 -8.15 -9.69 19.83
C VAL A 426 -7.13 -10.38 20.70
N ASN A 427 -7.57 -11.00 21.79
CA ASN A 427 -6.67 -11.75 22.67
C ASN A 427 -6.16 -13.03 21.97
N ALA A 428 -5.07 -13.59 22.50
CA ALA A 428 -4.57 -14.89 22.06
C ALA A 428 -5.70 -15.94 22.06
N ARG A 429 -5.76 -16.77 21.02
CA ARG A 429 -6.84 -17.74 20.71
C ARG A 429 -8.19 -17.13 20.32
N GLY A 430 -8.34 -15.81 20.34
CA GLY A 430 -9.50 -15.11 19.77
C GLY A 430 -9.38 -14.99 18.24
N THR A 431 -10.52 -14.91 17.56
CA THR A 431 -10.57 -14.69 16.11
C THR A 431 -11.46 -13.50 15.78
N LEU A 432 -10.97 -12.62 14.92
CA LEU A 432 -11.76 -11.57 14.29
C LEU A 432 -11.89 -11.86 12.78
N GLU A 433 -13.11 -11.95 12.29
CA GLU A 433 -13.43 -12.14 10.87
C GLU A 433 -14.11 -10.88 10.34
N LEU A 434 -13.52 -10.26 9.32
CA LEU A 434 -14.04 -9.07 8.66
C LEU A 434 -14.42 -9.44 7.21
N GLU A 435 -15.72 -9.36 6.88
CA GLU A 435 -16.23 -9.74 5.57
C GLU A 435 -17.06 -8.60 4.98
N ASN A 436 -16.54 -7.91 3.96
CA ASN A 436 -17.15 -6.68 3.43
C ASN A 436 -17.39 -5.59 4.51
N ALA A 437 -16.63 -5.64 5.61
CA ALA A 437 -16.80 -4.70 6.71
C ALA A 437 -16.18 -3.33 6.40
N LEU A 438 -16.70 -2.29 7.03
CA LEU A 438 -16.16 -0.93 6.96
C LEU A 438 -15.85 -0.44 8.37
N LEU A 439 -14.57 -0.29 8.71
CA LEU A 439 -14.14 0.14 10.04
C LEU A 439 -13.51 1.52 9.91
N SER A 440 -14.05 2.52 10.60
CA SER A 440 -13.62 3.91 10.46
C SER A 440 -13.74 4.70 11.76
N ARG A 441 -13.20 5.92 11.74
CA ARG A 441 -13.32 6.91 12.81
C ARG A 441 -14.76 7.43 12.96
N GLY A 442 -15.08 7.90 14.16
CA GLY A 442 -16.26 8.70 14.44
C GLY A 442 -16.22 10.09 13.83
N CYS A 443 -17.37 10.77 13.82
CA CYS A 443 -17.57 12.08 13.17
C CYS A 443 -16.64 13.18 13.71
N ASP A 444 -16.43 13.20 15.03
CA ASP A 444 -15.68 14.26 15.73
C ASP A 444 -14.19 13.95 15.93
N ASN A 445 -13.72 12.78 15.48
CA ASN A 445 -12.33 12.37 15.66
C ASN A 445 -11.59 12.40 14.34
N ASP A 446 -10.31 12.75 14.36
CA ASP A 446 -9.45 12.68 13.18
C ASP A 446 -9.03 11.23 12.84
N TYR A 447 -9.03 10.34 13.83
CA TYR A 447 -8.63 8.94 13.71
C TYR A 447 -9.13 8.09 14.88
N TRP A 448 -8.92 6.77 14.81
CA TRP A 448 -9.08 5.81 15.91
C TRP A 448 -7.82 4.95 16.08
N ASP A 449 -7.68 4.18 17.15
CA ASP A 449 -6.41 3.53 17.48
C ASP A 449 -6.15 2.24 16.69
N GLY A 450 -7.18 1.66 16.07
CA GLY A 450 -7.09 0.53 15.15
C GLY A 450 -7.27 -0.86 15.79
N ILE A 451 -6.67 -1.89 15.22
CA ILE A 451 -6.80 -3.28 15.70
C ILE A 451 -5.48 -3.76 16.31
N GLU A 452 -5.57 -4.38 17.48
CA GLU A 452 -4.45 -4.97 18.20
C GLU A 452 -4.72 -6.46 18.45
N VAL A 453 -3.85 -7.31 17.92
CA VAL A 453 -4.02 -8.77 17.91
C VAL A 453 -2.87 -9.38 18.69
N LEU A 454 -3.18 -9.99 19.82
CA LEU A 454 -2.20 -10.50 20.77
C LEU A 454 -1.89 -11.96 20.48
N GLY A 455 -0.60 -12.25 20.34
CA GLY A 455 -0.05 -13.58 20.16
C GLY A 455 0.50 -14.16 21.46
N VAL A 456 0.98 -15.40 21.37
CA VAL A 456 1.72 -16.07 22.44
C VAL A 456 3.15 -16.28 21.99
N GLU A 457 4.07 -15.55 22.60
CA GLU A 457 5.50 -15.67 22.32
C GLU A 457 6.00 -17.10 22.60
N ASN A 458 7.01 -17.54 21.86
CA ASN A 458 7.64 -18.86 22.00
C ASN A 458 6.71 -20.07 21.80
N THR A 459 5.59 -19.88 21.09
CA THR A 459 4.74 -20.98 20.63
C THR A 459 4.74 -21.03 19.09
N THR A 460 4.11 -22.04 18.49
CA THR A 460 3.98 -22.15 17.02
C THR A 460 2.70 -21.46 16.55
N GLN A 461 2.68 -20.99 15.29
CA GLN A 461 1.46 -20.58 14.61
C GLN A 461 0.68 -21.77 14.03
N LEU A 462 1.26 -22.98 14.00
CA LEU A 462 0.53 -24.16 13.54
C LEU A 462 -0.59 -24.52 14.54
N PRO A 463 -1.75 -24.99 14.05
CA PRO A 463 -2.89 -25.30 14.91
C PRO A 463 -2.61 -26.50 15.82
N SER A 464 -3.21 -26.48 17.01
CA SER A 464 -3.22 -27.59 17.96
C SER A 464 -4.62 -28.21 17.99
N GLY A 465 -4.89 -29.17 17.10
CA GLY A 465 -6.24 -29.67 16.88
C GLY A 465 -7.05 -28.71 15.99
N ALA A 466 -8.23 -28.27 16.44
CA ALA A 466 -9.06 -27.30 15.72
C ALA A 466 -8.69 -25.83 16.02
N ASP A 467 -7.88 -25.58 17.05
CA ASP A 467 -7.62 -24.23 17.56
C ASP A 467 -6.20 -23.75 17.28
N TYR A 468 -6.07 -22.44 17.14
CA TYR A 468 -4.79 -21.74 17.11
C TYR A 468 -4.48 -21.16 18.49
N LEU A 469 -3.22 -21.23 18.92
CA LEU A 469 -2.78 -20.57 20.16
C LEU A 469 -2.70 -19.05 19.99
N GLN A 470 -2.49 -18.60 18.76
CA GLN A 470 -2.29 -17.21 18.38
C GLN A 470 -3.63 -16.51 18.20
N GLY A 471 -3.67 -15.18 18.42
CA GLY A 471 -4.78 -14.36 17.96
C GLY A 471 -4.82 -14.33 16.42
N ARG A 472 -6.02 -14.30 15.84
CA ARG A 472 -6.19 -14.34 14.37
C ARG A 472 -7.09 -13.23 13.88
N VAL A 473 -6.73 -12.66 12.73
CA VAL A 473 -7.59 -11.77 11.95
C VAL A 473 -7.69 -12.29 10.53
N ILE A 474 -8.91 -12.45 10.05
CA ILE A 474 -9.21 -12.85 8.67
C ILE A 474 -10.00 -11.70 8.05
N MET A 475 -9.53 -11.17 6.92
CA MET A 475 -10.17 -10.06 6.20
C MET A 475 -10.45 -10.44 4.76
N LYS A 476 -11.67 -10.20 4.30
CA LYS A 476 -12.08 -10.33 2.91
C LYS A 476 -12.86 -9.10 2.49
N ASN A 477 -12.40 -8.44 1.42
CA ASN A 477 -13.05 -7.27 0.83
C ASN A 477 -13.42 -6.17 1.86
N THR A 478 -12.61 -6.02 2.90
CA THR A 478 -12.88 -5.12 4.03
C THR A 478 -12.13 -3.82 3.88
N SER A 479 -12.69 -2.71 4.38
CA SER A 479 -11.99 -1.43 4.48
C SER A 479 -11.71 -1.08 5.94
N ILE A 480 -10.45 -0.78 6.25
CA ILE A 480 -10.02 -0.16 7.52
C ILE A 480 -9.51 1.25 7.18
N SER A 481 -10.15 2.27 7.73
CA SER A 481 -9.88 3.66 7.39
C SER A 481 -9.55 4.52 8.61
N PHE A 482 -8.65 5.48 8.43
CA PHE A 482 -8.28 6.49 9.44
C PHE A 482 -7.84 5.92 10.80
N ALA A 483 -7.15 4.79 10.79
CA ALA A 483 -6.58 4.21 12.01
C ALA A 483 -5.15 4.71 12.25
N LYS A 484 -4.75 4.89 13.51
CA LYS A 484 -3.34 5.12 13.86
C LYS A 484 -2.48 3.92 13.48
N THR A 485 -2.95 2.71 13.78
CA THR A 485 -2.36 1.48 13.23
C THR A 485 -3.49 0.56 12.83
N GLY A 486 -3.72 0.37 11.53
CA GLY A 486 -4.83 -0.46 11.02
C GLY A 486 -4.90 -1.81 11.71
N ILE A 487 -3.81 -2.59 11.63
CA ILE A 487 -3.63 -3.84 12.37
C ILE A 487 -2.21 -3.91 12.95
N SER A 488 -2.11 -4.25 14.23
CA SER A 488 -0.88 -4.63 14.90
C SER A 488 -0.96 -6.08 15.37
N LEU A 489 0.02 -6.88 14.98
CA LEU A 489 0.14 -8.30 15.38
C LEU A 489 1.01 -8.48 16.63
N TYR A 490 0.94 -7.51 17.54
CA TYR A 490 1.71 -7.41 18.78
C TYR A 490 1.09 -6.36 19.72
N ASP A 491 1.43 -6.40 21.01
CA ASP A 491 1.12 -5.35 21.98
C ASP A 491 1.93 -4.09 21.65
N ARG A 492 1.26 -3.01 21.23
CA ARG A 492 1.95 -1.80 20.77
C ARG A 492 2.64 -1.03 21.88
N LYS A 493 2.19 -1.18 23.12
CA LYS A 493 2.74 -0.44 24.28
C LYS A 493 4.05 -1.06 24.75
N THR A 494 4.11 -2.39 24.78
CA THR A 494 5.27 -3.13 25.29
C THR A 494 6.16 -3.70 24.19
N TYR A 495 5.68 -3.75 22.94
CA TYR A 495 6.36 -4.39 21.81
C TYR A 495 6.59 -5.90 22.06
N THR A 496 5.63 -6.55 22.69
CA THR A 496 5.65 -7.99 23.06
C THR A 496 4.39 -8.68 22.53
N GLN A 497 4.21 -9.96 22.82
CA GLN A 497 3.03 -10.74 22.41
C GLN A 497 2.88 -10.79 20.88
N GLY A 498 4.01 -10.90 20.17
CA GLY A 498 4.04 -11.20 18.74
C GLY A 498 3.59 -12.65 18.46
N GLY A 499 3.27 -12.93 17.19
CA GLY A 499 2.92 -14.29 16.74
C GLY A 499 1.50 -14.44 16.21
N SER A 500 0.66 -13.43 16.38
CA SER A 500 -0.66 -13.35 15.76
C SER A 500 -0.60 -13.54 14.25
N ILE A 501 -1.71 -14.02 13.67
CA ILE A 501 -1.82 -14.37 12.26
C ILE A 501 -2.80 -13.42 11.57
N LEU A 502 -2.38 -12.88 10.42
CA LEU A 502 -3.24 -12.10 9.54
C LEU A 502 -3.43 -12.80 8.21
N GLU A 503 -4.68 -13.03 7.82
CA GLU A 503 -5.06 -13.46 6.48
C GLU A 503 -5.91 -12.35 5.84
N ALA A 504 -5.30 -11.50 5.01
CA ALA A 504 -5.99 -10.38 4.38
C ALA A 504 -6.06 -10.56 2.87
N ASP A 505 -7.28 -10.55 2.31
CA ASP A 505 -7.53 -10.66 0.88
C ASP A 505 -8.49 -9.57 0.38
N GLY A 506 -8.18 -8.97 -0.76
CA GLY A 506 -9.06 -7.99 -1.43
C GLY A 506 -9.39 -6.73 -0.61
N SER A 507 -8.62 -6.46 0.46
CA SER A 507 -8.99 -5.48 1.49
C SER A 507 -8.25 -4.15 1.33
N THR A 508 -8.80 -3.07 1.86
CA THR A 508 -8.25 -1.71 1.75
C THR A 508 -7.88 -1.14 3.11
N PHE A 509 -6.68 -0.56 3.22
CA PHE A 509 -6.23 0.24 4.33
C PHE A 509 -6.09 1.69 3.86
N LYS A 510 -7.08 2.53 4.19
CA LYS A 510 -7.14 3.93 3.74
C LYS A 510 -6.73 4.87 4.87
N ASN A 511 -5.84 5.82 4.59
CA ASN A 511 -5.43 6.89 5.49
C ASN A 511 -5.03 6.44 6.91
N CYS A 512 -4.46 5.24 7.03
CA CYS A 512 -3.94 4.75 8.30
C CYS A 512 -2.51 5.27 8.50
N GLN A 513 -2.12 5.79 9.68
CA GLN A 513 -0.74 6.25 9.86
C GLN A 513 0.27 5.12 9.61
N ARG A 514 -0.05 3.92 10.10
CA ARG A 514 0.54 2.64 9.71
C ARG A 514 -0.60 1.70 9.36
N SER A 515 -0.54 0.96 8.27
CA SER A 515 -1.64 0.07 7.92
C SER A 515 -1.51 -1.28 8.63
N ILE A 516 -0.35 -1.94 8.49
CA ILE A 516 -0.07 -3.22 9.13
C ILE A 516 1.29 -3.16 9.81
N GLY A 517 1.37 -3.64 11.06
CA GLY A 517 2.61 -3.87 11.77
C GLY A 517 2.73 -5.32 12.22
N ILE A 518 3.78 -5.99 11.77
CA ILE A 518 4.18 -7.33 12.23
C ILE A 518 5.53 -7.20 12.93
N ALA A 519 5.55 -7.41 14.24
CA ALA A 519 6.74 -7.32 15.07
C ALA A 519 7.37 -8.69 15.33
N LYS A 520 8.50 -8.68 16.04
CA LYS A 520 9.34 -9.85 16.32
C LYS A 520 8.54 -11.11 16.65
N TYR A 521 8.82 -12.19 15.93
CA TYR A 521 8.28 -13.50 16.24
C TYR A 521 9.04 -14.58 15.47
N ARG A 522 9.37 -15.67 16.16
CA ARG A 522 9.95 -16.88 15.56
C ARG A 522 8.89 -17.97 15.50
N ASN A 523 8.41 -18.28 14.31
CA ASN A 523 7.56 -19.44 14.10
C ASN A 523 8.41 -20.71 13.97
N PHE A 524 7.95 -21.83 14.50
CA PHE A 524 8.70 -23.09 14.47
C PHE A 524 7.79 -24.31 14.30
N ASN A 525 8.38 -25.41 13.82
CA ASN A 525 7.69 -26.70 13.75
C ASN A 525 7.56 -27.31 15.16
N PRO A 526 6.36 -27.62 15.68
CA PRO A 526 6.20 -28.17 17.02
C PRO A 526 6.83 -29.56 17.19
N ALA A 527 7.00 -30.33 16.12
CA ALA A 527 7.68 -31.63 16.15
C ALA A 527 9.21 -31.50 16.18
N ASN A 528 9.75 -30.35 15.76
CA ASN A 528 11.17 -30.02 15.85
C ASN A 528 11.34 -28.50 16.09
N PRO A 529 11.30 -28.03 17.35
CA PRO A 529 11.32 -26.60 17.68
C PRO A 529 12.58 -25.84 17.24
N SER A 530 13.67 -26.55 16.94
CA SER A 530 14.88 -25.97 16.33
C SER A 530 14.64 -25.54 14.87
N LEU A 531 13.61 -26.08 14.23
CA LEU A 531 13.24 -25.78 12.85
C LEU A 531 12.37 -24.52 12.76
N GLU A 532 12.93 -23.44 12.22
CA GLU A 532 12.18 -22.21 11.96
C GLU A 532 11.35 -22.36 10.68
N ILE A 533 10.06 -22.01 10.74
CA ILE A 533 9.13 -22.06 9.61
C ILE A 533 8.59 -20.65 9.33
N ASP A 534 7.95 -20.46 8.19
CA ASP A 534 7.43 -19.16 7.78
C ASP A 534 6.29 -18.68 8.68
N ASN A 535 6.16 -17.36 8.81
CA ASN A 535 5.00 -16.74 9.41
C ASN A 535 3.77 -17.07 8.55
N LEU A 536 2.66 -17.48 9.18
CA LEU A 536 1.44 -17.82 8.46
C LEU A 536 0.64 -16.60 7.95
N SER A 537 1.15 -15.38 8.19
CA SER A 537 0.47 -14.17 7.75
C SER A 537 0.65 -13.93 6.25
N VAL A 538 -0.47 -13.67 5.57
CA VAL A 538 -0.54 -13.40 4.13
C VAL A 538 -1.36 -12.15 3.90
N VAL A 539 -0.85 -11.28 3.02
CA VAL A 539 -1.54 -10.11 2.53
C VAL A 539 -1.63 -10.22 1.01
N SER A 540 -2.83 -10.46 0.48
CA SER A 540 -3.08 -10.64 -0.96
C SER A 540 -4.10 -9.65 -1.49
N ASN A 541 -3.87 -9.14 -2.71
CA ASN A 541 -4.82 -8.28 -3.42
C ASN A 541 -5.32 -7.06 -2.60
N CYS A 542 -4.49 -6.56 -1.67
CA CYS A 542 -4.85 -5.48 -0.78
C CYS A 542 -4.40 -4.11 -1.33
N THR A 543 -5.13 -3.05 -0.98
CA THR A 543 -4.78 -1.67 -1.33
C THR A 543 -4.44 -0.85 -0.08
N PHE A 544 -3.27 -0.23 -0.07
CA PHE A 544 -2.78 0.69 0.94
C PHE A 544 -2.75 2.09 0.33
N LEU A 545 -3.58 3.00 0.85
CA LEU A 545 -3.85 4.27 0.19
C LEU A 545 -3.80 5.44 1.18
N HIS A 546 -2.97 6.44 0.89
CA HIS A 546 -3.08 7.77 1.49
C HIS A 546 -3.60 8.76 0.45
N ASP A 547 -4.58 9.58 0.82
CA ASP A 547 -5.11 10.66 -0.03
C ASP A 547 -5.23 11.96 0.76
N ASN A 548 -5.83 12.99 0.16
CA ASN A 548 -5.95 14.32 0.75
C ASN A 548 -6.73 14.36 2.08
N GLU A 549 -7.41 13.29 2.47
CA GLU A 549 -8.08 13.18 3.77
C GLU A 549 -7.16 12.62 4.87
N PHE A 550 -5.89 12.31 4.57
CA PHE A 550 -4.94 11.77 5.53
C PHE A 550 -4.78 12.69 6.76
N PRO A 551 -5.11 12.23 7.98
CA PRO A 551 -5.27 13.11 9.13
C PRO A 551 -3.99 13.35 9.93
N PHE A 552 -2.88 12.67 9.60
CA PHE A 552 -1.64 12.74 10.38
C PHE A 552 -0.62 13.69 9.74
N THR A 553 0.22 14.28 10.57
CA THR A 553 1.29 15.19 10.10
C THR A 553 2.37 14.49 9.29
N ALA A 554 2.66 13.23 9.61
CA ALA A 554 3.63 12.41 8.89
C ALA A 554 3.10 10.98 8.72
N ALA A 555 3.33 10.42 7.54
CA ALA A 555 3.01 9.04 7.23
C ALA A 555 4.02 8.09 7.88
N GLY A 556 3.52 7.02 8.48
CA GLY A 556 4.33 5.85 8.81
C GLY A 556 4.43 4.90 7.59
N PRO A 557 5.18 3.80 7.73
CA PRO A 557 5.19 2.75 6.72
C PRO A 557 3.81 2.08 6.63
N MET A 558 3.34 1.82 5.41
CA MET A 558 2.07 1.14 5.19
C MET A 558 2.16 -0.32 5.68
N LEU A 559 3.22 -1.04 5.31
CA LEU A 559 3.55 -2.36 5.86
C LEU A 559 4.89 -2.32 6.59
N PHE A 560 4.85 -2.61 7.89
CA PHE A 560 6.04 -2.66 8.75
C PHE A 560 6.32 -4.10 9.18
N LEU A 561 7.53 -4.59 8.90
CA LEU A 561 7.99 -5.94 9.25
C LEU A 561 9.28 -5.85 10.09
N ASP A 562 9.24 -6.32 11.32
CA ASP A 562 10.42 -6.37 12.20
C ASP A 562 10.67 -7.79 12.69
N ARG A 563 11.88 -8.33 12.40
CA ARG A 563 12.36 -9.62 12.94
C ARG A 563 11.35 -10.77 12.78
N VAL A 564 10.79 -10.86 11.58
CA VAL A 564 9.87 -11.94 11.17
C VAL A 564 10.37 -12.63 9.91
N LYS A 565 9.95 -13.88 9.74
CA LYS A 565 10.33 -14.74 8.61
C LYS A 565 9.10 -15.07 7.76
N GLY A 566 9.21 -15.01 6.43
CA GLY A 566 8.27 -15.65 5.50
C GLY A 566 6.94 -14.94 5.29
N VAL A 567 6.85 -13.63 5.51
CA VAL A 567 5.61 -12.88 5.23
C VAL A 567 5.42 -12.69 3.72
N LEU A 568 4.23 -13.00 3.20
CA LEU A 568 3.89 -12.83 1.79
C LEU A 568 3.02 -11.58 1.56
N SER A 569 3.43 -10.75 0.60
CA SER A 569 2.65 -9.63 0.04
C SER A 569 2.44 -9.86 -1.47
N ALA A 570 1.28 -10.38 -1.85
CA ALA A 570 0.97 -10.72 -3.24
C ALA A 570 -0.08 -9.79 -3.84
N GLU A 571 0.14 -9.29 -5.06
CA GLU A 571 -0.83 -8.50 -5.84
C GLU A 571 -1.34 -7.23 -5.10
N CYS A 572 -0.57 -6.72 -4.14
CA CYS A 572 -0.92 -5.56 -3.33
C CYS A 572 -0.54 -4.23 -4.00
N ARG A 573 -1.27 -3.16 -3.69
CA ARG A 573 -1.00 -1.79 -4.17
C ARG A 573 -0.70 -0.85 -3.01
N PHE A 574 0.36 -0.06 -3.12
CA PHE A 574 0.80 0.92 -2.13
C PHE A 574 0.88 2.29 -2.80
N GLU A 575 0.04 3.23 -2.39
CA GLU A 575 -0.13 4.50 -3.11
C GLU A 575 -0.27 5.71 -2.18
N ASP A 576 0.49 6.77 -2.49
CA ASP A 576 0.29 8.11 -1.92
C ASP A 576 -0.29 9.04 -2.99
N ARG A 577 -1.55 9.44 -2.81
CA ARG A 577 -2.31 10.33 -3.70
C ARG A 577 -2.51 11.72 -3.11
N ARG A 578 -1.84 12.05 -2.00
CA ARG A 578 -1.89 13.39 -1.41
C ARG A 578 -1.32 14.42 -2.38
N SER A 579 -2.17 15.37 -2.75
CA SER A 579 -1.77 16.55 -3.49
C SER A 579 -0.87 17.45 -2.61
N GLN A 580 0.10 18.14 -3.22
CA GLN A 580 1.00 19.11 -2.56
C GLN A 580 2.11 18.55 -1.64
N LEU A 581 2.44 17.25 -1.69
CA LEU A 581 3.66 16.76 -1.06
C LEU A 581 4.90 17.25 -1.83
N THR A 582 5.54 18.29 -1.32
CA THR A 582 6.82 18.82 -1.86
C THR A 582 8.02 18.44 -1.01
N ASP A 583 7.79 17.99 0.23
CA ASP A 583 8.79 17.51 1.17
C ASP A 583 8.79 15.97 1.19
N GLU A 584 9.89 15.37 0.75
CA GLU A 584 10.08 13.92 0.73
C GLU A 584 9.99 13.29 2.13
N ALA A 585 10.29 14.04 3.19
CA ALA A 585 10.23 13.53 4.56
C ALA A 585 8.79 13.27 5.03
N LEU A 586 7.80 13.86 4.36
CA LEU A 586 6.37 13.69 4.66
C LEU A 586 5.71 12.60 3.80
N MET A 587 6.39 12.15 2.75
CA MET A 587 5.92 11.10 1.85
C MET A 587 5.87 9.74 2.55
N SER A 588 4.95 8.89 2.10
CA SER A 588 4.74 7.57 2.68
C SER A 588 5.83 6.58 2.27
N THR A 589 6.03 5.54 3.07
CA THR A 589 6.82 4.36 2.71
C THR A 589 5.89 3.18 2.51
N GLY A 590 6.06 2.42 1.44
CA GLY A 590 5.25 1.22 1.17
C GLY A 590 5.56 0.12 2.17
N ILE A 591 6.70 -0.55 1.99
CA ILE A 591 7.18 -1.59 2.91
C ILE A 591 8.45 -1.11 3.60
N TYR A 592 8.46 -1.15 4.94
CA TYR A 592 9.64 -0.86 5.75
C TYR A 592 9.99 -2.06 6.61
N THR A 593 11.24 -2.52 6.54
CA THR A 593 11.65 -3.74 7.24
C THR A 593 12.95 -3.60 8.01
N SER A 594 13.03 -4.32 9.12
CA SER A 594 14.25 -4.50 9.91
C SER A 594 14.45 -5.97 10.23
N ASN A 595 15.60 -6.56 9.84
CA ASN A 595 15.93 -7.96 10.12
C ASN A 595 14.82 -8.96 9.70
N ALA A 596 14.06 -8.68 8.63
CA ALA A 596 12.87 -9.47 8.26
C ALA A 596 13.06 -10.16 6.90
N GLN A 597 12.44 -11.33 6.75
CA GLN A 597 12.33 -12.04 5.47
C GLN A 597 10.89 -11.99 4.96
N PHE A 598 10.73 -11.61 3.70
CA PHE A 598 9.43 -11.47 3.05
C PHE A 598 9.54 -11.61 1.53
N LEU A 599 8.40 -11.90 0.91
CA LEU A 599 8.24 -12.02 -0.53
C LEU A 599 7.18 -11.02 -1.03
N VAL A 600 7.53 -10.25 -2.04
CA VAL A 600 6.60 -9.41 -2.80
C VAL A 600 6.39 -10.03 -4.18
N GLU A 601 5.15 -10.37 -4.51
CA GLU A 601 4.76 -10.85 -5.83
C GLU A 601 3.80 -9.87 -6.49
N LYS A 602 4.11 -9.39 -7.70
CA LYS A 602 3.21 -8.53 -8.50
C LYS A 602 2.67 -7.29 -7.75
N GLY A 603 3.45 -6.74 -6.82
CA GLY A 603 3.06 -5.53 -6.07
C GLY A 603 3.14 -4.27 -6.93
N VAL A 604 2.32 -3.25 -6.64
CA VAL A 604 2.35 -1.93 -7.28
C VAL A 604 2.67 -0.86 -6.24
N PHE A 605 3.66 0.00 -6.51
CA PHE A 605 4.13 1.04 -5.59
C PHE A 605 4.13 2.40 -6.29
N ARG A 606 3.40 3.39 -5.77
CA ARG A 606 3.23 4.70 -6.44
C ARG A 606 3.45 5.89 -5.51
N ASN A 607 4.26 6.84 -5.96
CA ASN A 607 4.48 8.15 -5.31
C ASN A 607 4.98 8.05 -3.85
N LEU A 608 5.80 7.05 -3.54
CA LEU A 608 6.32 6.83 -2.19
C LEU A 608 7.74 7.38 -2.05
N ARG A 609 8.14 7.72 -0.82
CA ARG A 609 9.55 7.99 -0.51
C ARG A 609 10.38 6.75 -0.78
N PHE A 610 9.94 5.64 -0.20
CA PHE A 610 10.47 4.31 -0.46
C PHE A 610 9.32 3.40 -0.86
N GLY A 611 9.42 2.78 -2.03
CA GLY A 611 8.54 1.64 -2.35
C GLY A 611 8.79 0.53 -1.34
N ILE A 612 10.05 0.09 -1.25
CA ILE A 612 10.54 -0.87 -0.26
C ILE A 612 11.84 -0.34 0.35
N PHE A 613 11.91 -0.26 1.68
CA PHE A 613 13.13 0.03 2.43
C PHE A 613 13.43 -1.10 3.41
N GLY A 614 14.55 -1.80 3.23
CA GLY A 614 14.93 -2.92 4.08
C GLY A 614 16.37 -2.81 4.57
N TYR A 615 16.57 -3.13 5.85
CA TYR A 615 17.90 -3.18 6.43
C TYR A 615 18.06 -4.27 7.50
N ASN A 616 19.30 -4.73 7.68
CA ASN A 616 19.66 -5.60 8.80
C ASN A 616 20.59 -4.90 9.79
N ILE A 617 20.51 -5.35 11.04
CA ILE A 617 21.43 -5.01 12.14
C ILE A 617 22.21 -6.28 12.53
N SER A 618 21.50 -7.39 12.67
CA SER A 618 22.06 -8.68 13.09
C SER A 618 21.13 -9.80 12.65
N SER A 619 21.20 -10.12 11.36
CA SER A 619 20.30 -11.08 10.74
C SER A 619 20.82 -11.51 9.38
N VAL A 620 20.60 -12.79 9.05
CA VAL A 620 20.76 -13.34 7.69
C VAL A 620 19.44 -13.37 6.91
N ASN A 621 18.39 -12.72 7.44
CA ASN A 621 17.14 -12.58 6.72
C ASN A 621 17.33 -11.71 5.47
N THR A 622 16.62 -12.07 4.41
CA THR A 622 16.69 -11.42 3.11
C THR A 622 15.29 -11.30 2.51
N PHE A 623 15.12 -10.57 1.42
CA PHE A 623 13.82 -10.41 0.77
C PHE A 623 13.86 -10.70 -0.73
N SER A 624 12.69 -11.03 -1.28
CA SER A 624 12.50 -11.24 -2.71
C SER A 624 11.40 -10.34 -3.24
N VAL A 625 11.64 -9.69 -4.38
CA VAL A 625 10.65 -8.89 -5.10
C VAL A 625 10.57 -9.42 -6.52
N GLN A 626 9.39 -9.89 -6.92
CA GLN A 626 9.18 -10.44 -8.25
C GLN A 626 7.97 -9.85 -8.96
N SER A 627 8.15 -9.50 -10.23
CA SER A 627 7.10 -8.98 -11.10
C SER A 627 6.39 -7.72 -10.58
N ALA A 628 7.04 -6.97 -9.69
CA ALA A 628 6.49 -5.76 -9.11
C ALA A 628 6.63 -4.55 -10.05
N GLN A 629 5.79 -3.54 -9.84
CA GLN A 629 5.77 -2.30 -10.61
C GLN A 629 5.94 -1.09 -9.70
N PHE A 630 6.88 -0.22 -10.03
CA PHE A 630 7.21 0.99 -9.27
C PHE A 630 6.99 2.22 -10.14
N TYR A 631 6.20 3.19 -9.67
CA TYR A 631 5.89 4.41 -10.40
C TYR A 631 6.18 5.65 -9.55
N ASN A 632 7.07 6.52 -10.03
CA ASN A 632 7.34 7.82 -9.43
C ASN A 632 7.66 7.76 -7.93
N ASN A 633 8.33 6.68 -7.49
CA ASN A 633 8.87 6.60 -6.14
C ASN A 633 10.21 7.34 -6.11
N HIS A 634 10.53 7.97 -4.99
CA HIS A 634 11.84 8.61 -4.82
C HIS A 634 12.94 7.53 -4.83
N HIS A 635 12.83 6.53 -3.97
CA HIS A 635 13.56 5.27 -4.12
C HIS A 635 12.55 4.14 -4.29
N ALA A 636 12.64 3.38 -5.39
CA ALA A 636 11.72 2.25 -5.58
C ALA A 636 12.06 1.07 -4.64
N VAL A 637 13.30 0.58 -4.67
CA VAL A 637 13.81 -0.42 -3.71
C VAL A 637 15.13 0.05 -3.12
N HIS A 638 15.24 0.03 -1.79
CA HIS A 638 16.46 0.37 -1.04
C HIS A 638 16.81 -0.77 -0.09
N ALA A 639 17.94 -1.44 -0.35
CA ALA A 639 18.50 -2.51 0.48
C ALA A 639 19.79 -2.05 1.16
N ARG A 640 19.86 -2.20 2.49
CA ARG A 640 21.00 -1.71 3.28
C ARG A 640 21.49 -2.75 4.30
N ALA A 641 22.69 -3.28 4.08
CA ALA A 641 23.22 -4.44 4.81
C ALA A 641 22.33 -5.71 4.70
N VAL A 642 21.61 -5.88 3.59
CA VAL A 642 20.75 -7.05 3.35
C VAL A 642 21.40 -7.90 2.27
N ASP A 643 22.18 -8.91 2.67
CA ASP A 643 22.80 -9.82 1.72
C ASP A 643 21.75 -10.74 1.04
N LEU A 644 22.10 -11.29 -0.12
CA LEU A 644 21.34 -12.33 -0.83
C LEU A 644 19.94 -11.95 -1.34
N PHE A 645 19.56 -10.67 -1.32
CA PHE A 645 18.22 -10.26 -1.77
C PHE A 645 18.01 -10.48 -3.27
N LYS A 646 16.74 -10.60 -3.68
CA LYS A 646 16.35 -10.84 -5.07
C LYS A 646 15.39 -9.76 -5.57
N VAL A 647 15.67 -9.20 -6.74
CA VAL A 647 14.77 -8.29 -7.47
C VAL A 647 14.70 -8.76 -8.92
N GLU A 648 13.58 -9.37 -9.29
CA GLU A 648 13.45 -10.13 -10.53
C GLU A 648 12.21 -9.71 -11.33
N ASN A 649 12.39 -9.54 -12.64
CA ASN A 649 11.30 -9.28 -13.59
C ASN A 649 10.39 -8.07 -13.22
N CYS A 650 10.94 -7.07 -12.53
CA CYS A 650 10.21 -5.89 -12.08
C CYS A 650 10.27 -4.75 -13.10
N TYR A 651 9.27 -3.87 -13.06
CA TYR A 651 9.19 -2.68 -13.90
C TYR A 651 9.29 -1.41 -13.04
N PHE A 652 10.21 -0.52 -13.40
CA PHE A 652 10.51 0.72 -12.71
C PHE A 652 10.28 1.89 -13.65
N ASN A 653 9.20 2.64 -13.46
CA ASN A 653 8.94 3.92 -14.10
C ASN A 653 9.32 5.04 -13.13
N LEU A 654 10.53 5.56 -13.31
CA LEU A 654 11.13 6.58 -12.49
C LEU A 654 10.68 7.95 -13.02
N GLY A 655 9.81 8.61 -12.26
CA GLY A 655 9.35 9.96 -12.59
C GLY A 655 10.41 11.03 -12.31
N SER A 656 10.01 12.30 -12.32
CA SER A 656 10.86 13.46 -12.00
C SER A 656 10.40 14.12 -10.70
N PHE A 657 11.22 14.08 -9.64
CA PHE A 657 10.98 14.94 -8.49
C PHE A 657 11.50 16.36 -8.76
N PRO A 658 10.77 17.43 -8.36
CA PRO A 658 11.05 18.82 -8.75
C PRO A 658 12.31 19.44 -8.11
N HIS A 659 13.10 18.70 -7.33
CA HIS A 659 14.30 19.25 -6.70
C HIS A 659 15.50 19.22 -7.65
N THR A 660 16.00 20.41 -7.98
CA THR A 660 17.24 20.59 -8.75
C THR A 660 18.44 20.34 -7.85
N ILE A 661 19.08 19.17 -7.96
CA ILE A 661 20.30 18.85 -7.20
C ILE A 661 21.44 18.49 -8.16
N SER A 662 22.56 19.21 -8.00
CA SER A 662 23.66 19.30 -8.97
C SER A 662 24.69 18.17 -8.93
N SER A 663 24.69 17.28 -7.92
CA SER A 663 25.67 16.17 -7.84
C SER A 663 25.08 14.83 -8.26
N ILE A 664 25.81 14.06 -9.09
CA ILE A 664 25.33 12.83 -9.74
C ILE A 664 24.88 11.73 -8.77
N ASP A 665 25.40 11.69 -7.54
CA ASP A 665 25.03 10.67 -6.52
C ASP A 665 24.47 11.27 -5.21
N HIS A 666 23.74 12.39 -5.28
CA HIS A 666 23.06 12.95 -4.09
C HIS A 666 22.01 11.95 -3.54
N PRO A 667 21.88 11.78 -2.20
CA PRO A 667 20.93 10.85 -1.57
C PRO A 667 19.45 11.24 -1.78
N GLU A 668 19.20 12.43 -2.31
CA GLU A 668 17.86 12.93 -2.63
C GLU A 668 17.52 12.76 -4.12
N ARG A 669 18.31 11.97 -4.88
CA ARG A 669 17.99 11.64 -6.27
C ARG A 669 16.97 10.51 -6.37
N VAL A 670 16.24 10.51 -7.48
CA VAL A 670 15.32 9.43 -7.81
C VAL A 670 16.12 8.20 -8.25
N VAL A 671 16.00 7.09 -7.52
CA VAL A 671 16.73 5.84 -7.78
C VAL A 671 15.76 4.66 -7.90
N GLY A 672 15.93 3.84 -8.94
CA GLY A 672 15.19 2.59 -9.08
C GLY A 672 15.58 1.57 -8.01
N LEU A 673 16.83 1.12 -8.04
CA LEU A 673 17.37 0.19 -7.05
C LEU A 673 18.62 0.78 -6.38
N PHE A 674 18.57 0.95 -5.06
CA PHE A 674 19.70 1.41 -4.25
C PHE A 674 20.19 0.27 -3.35
N VAL A 675 21.46 -0.08 -3.47
CA VAL A 675 22.11 -1.21 -2.78
C VAL A 675 23.30 -0.70 -1.99
N ASP A 676 23.31 -0.91 -0.67
CA ASP A 676 24.36 -0.39 0.22
C ASP A 676 24.87 -1.47 1.19
N HIS A 677 26.14 -1.86 1.02
CA HIS A 677 26.80 -2.97 1.75
C HIS A 677 26.02 -4.30 1.70
N CYS A 678 25.53 -4.65 0.51
CA CYS A 678 24.89 -5.94 0.27
C CYS A 678 25.74 -6.76 -0.70
N THR A 679 25.77 -8.08 -0.51
CA THR A 679 26.52 -9.04 -1.34
C THR A 679 25.67 -10.25 -1.73
N GLY A 680 26.05 -10.92 -2.82
CA GLY A 680 25.39 -12.14 -3.32
C GLY A 680 23.92 -11.92 -3.73
N PHE A 681 23.53 -10.67 -3.98
CA PHE A 681 22.20 -10.32 -4.46
C PHE A 681 21.98 -10.78 -5.90
N LYS A 682 20.71 -10.88 -6.31
CA LYS A 682 20.31 -11.20 -7.68
C LYS A 682 19.38 -10.12 -8.22
N VAL A 683 19.83 -9.41 -9.25
CA VAL A 683 19.05 -8.35 -9.92
C VAL A 683 18.97 -8.68 -11.40
N THR A 684 17.81 -9.20 -11.83
CA THR A 684 17.69 -9.71 -13.20
C THR A 684 16.32 -9.58 -13.84
N GLY A 685 16.29 -9.42 -15.17
CA GLY A 685 15.06 -9.34 -15.96
C GLY A 685 14.28 -8.05 -15.74
N ASN A 686 14.86 -7.04 -15.09
CA ASN A 686 14.15 -5.82 -14.73
C ASN A 686 14.20 -4.78 -15.84
N GLN A 687 13.19 -3.91 -15.87
CA GLN A 687 13.12 -2.77 -16.79
C GLN A 687 13.08 -1.46 -16.01
N PHE A 688 14.02 -0.56 -16.31
CA PHE A 688 14.13 0.77 -15.73
C PHE A 688 13.92 1.84 -16.81
N GLU A 689 12.91 2.67 -16.59
CA GLU A 689 12.49 3.76 -17.47
C GLU A 689 12.55 5.08 -16.72
N GLY A 690 13.29 6.06 -17.25
CA GLY A 690 13.24 7.45 -16.78
C GLY A 690 12.29 8.34 -17.60
N PRO A 691 12.08 9.60 -17.19
CA PRO A 691 11.11 10.48 -17.82
C PRO A 691 11.55 10.89 -19.24
N THR A 692 10.69 10.70 -20.24
CA THR A 692 11.02 10.91 -21.66
C THR A 692 11.10 12.38 -22.09
N ASP A 693 10.47 13.29 -21.31
CA ASP A 693 10.15 14.65 -21.76
C ASP A 693 10.87 15.76 -20.96
N ILE A 694 11.79 15.40 -20.06
CA ILE A 694 12.43 16.34 -19.13
C ILE A 694 13.95 16.29 -19.29
N GLU A 695 14.53 17.41 -19.73
CA GLU A 695 15.98 17.64 -19.76
C GLU A 695 16.33 18.81 -18.81
N PRO A 696 17.36 18.68 -17.95
CA PRO A 696 18.26 17.53 -17.82
C PRO A 696 17.61 16.36 -17.08
N ARG A 697 17.92 15.14 -17.53
CA ARG A 697 17.53 13.91 -16.82
C ARG A 697 18.16 13.85 -15.43
N SER A 698 17.43 13.36 -14.44
CA SER A 698 17.90 13.28 -13.04
C SER A 698 17.84 11.88 -12.42
N SER A 699 17.06 10.96 -12.98
CA SER A 699 16.80 9.63 -12.39
C SER A 699 17.91 8.61 -12.70
N ILE A 700 18.20 7.74 -11.74
CA ILE A 700 19.21 6.67 -11.82
C ILE A 700 18.50 5.31 -11.81
N GLY A 701 18.91 4.39 -12.70
CA GLY A 701 18.37 3.04 -12.74
C GLY A 701 18.79 2.23 -11.50
N ILE A 702 20.05 1.82 -11.47
CA ILE A 702 20.63 0.99 -10.41
C ILE A 702 21.85 1.70 -9.81
N CYS A 703 21.90 1.79 -8.49
CA CYS A 703 23.03 2.31 -7.72
C CYS A 703 23.53 1.25 -6.73
N VAL A 704 24.80 0.86 -6.84
CA VAL A 704 25.45 -0.10 -5.94
C VAL A 704 26.60 0.57 -5.19
N ARG A 705 26.60 0.41 -3.87
CA ARG A 705 27.60 0.97 -2.97
C ARG A 705 28.17 -0.09 -2.03
N ASN A 706 29.49 -0.10 -1.92
CA ASN A 706 30.26 -0.92 -0.99
C ASN A 706 29.82 -2.41 -0.99
N SER A 707 29.53 -2.99 -2.15
CA SER A 707 29.16 -4.41 -2.26
C SER A 707 30.36 -5.37 -2.13
N ASN A 708 31.52 -4.87 -1.68
CA ASN A 708 32.70 -5.66 -1.39
C ASN A 708 33.53 -5.04 -0.25
N VAL A 709 34.37 -5.84 0.41
CA VAL A 709 35.23 -5.40 1.51
C VAL A 709 36.52 -4.74 1.03
N SER A 710 36.92 -3.65 1.70
CA SER A 710 37.98 -2.75 1.27
C SER A 710 39.40 -3.30 1.48
N ALA A 711 40.18 -3.19 0.42
CA ALA A 711 41.64 -3.21 0.37
C ALA A 711 42.34 -4.58 0.46
N GLY A 712 42.42 -5.28 -0.67
CA GLY A 712 43.68 -5.89 -1.13
C GLY A 712 44.06 -7.29 -0.64
N GLY A 713 43.15 -8.04 -0.02
CA GLY A 713 43.36 -9.46 0.27
C GLY A 713 43.02 -10.34 -0.94
N GLU A 714 44.01 -11.07 -1.49
CA GLU A 714 43.95 -11.87 -2.74
C GLU A 714 42.81 -12.92 -2.86
N VAL A 715 41.95 -13.12 -1.83
CA VAL A 715 41.10 -14.33 -1.70
C VAL A 715 39.71 -14.13 -1.05
N LEU A 716 39.42 -13.08 -0.28
CA LEU A 716 38.19 -12.98 0.54
C LEU A 716 37.06 -12.11 -0.08
N LEU A 717 36.82 -12.27 -1.37
CA LEU A 717 35.92 -11.42 -2.15
C LEU A 717 34.59 -12.11 -2.48
N ASP A 718 33.57 -11.31 -2.80
CA ASP A 718 32.30 -11.82 -3.32
C ASP A 718 32.13 -11.57 -4.81
N TYR A 719 31.40 -12.47 -5.47
CA TYR A 719 30.93 -12.31 -6.84
C TYR A 719 29.52 -11.70 -6.81
N ASN A 720 29.37 -10.48 -7.32
CA ASN A 720 28.10 -9.77 -7.38
C ASN A 720 27.73 -9.47 -8.83
N GLU A 721 26.46 -9.64 -9.19
CA GLU A 721 26.06 -9.56 -10.60
C GLU A 721 24.75 -8.80 -10.80
N ILE A 722 24.76 -7.89 -11.78
CA ILE A 722 23.59 -7.24 -12.37
C ILE A 722 23.42 -7.79 -13.78
N TYR A 723 22.35 -8.57 -13.99
CA TYR A 723 22.22 -9.44 -15.16
C TYR A 723 20.92 -9.22 -15.94
N ASP A 724 20.99 -9.00 -17.25
CA ASP A 724 19.80 -9.00 -18.14
C ASP A 724 18.72 -7.99 -17.72
N ASN A 725 19.14 -6.73 -17.51
CA ASN A 725 18.23 -5.62 -17.24
C ASN A 725 18.14 -4.67 -18.45
N LEU A 726 16.98 -4.09 -18.67
CA LEU A 726 16.70 -3.09 -19.71
C LEU A 726 16.67 -1.69 -19.08
N LEU A 727 17.50 -0.76 -19.55
CA LEU A 727 17.63 0.58 -18.96
C LEU A 727 17.54 1.68 -20.03
N TYR A 728 16.61 2.63 -19.88
CA TYR A 728 16.44 3.74 -20.84
C TYR A 728 15.74 4.95 -20.21
N GLY A 729 15.90 6.14 -20.80
CA GLY A 729 15.28 7.38 -20.29
C GLY A 729 15.97 7.98 -19.06
N LEU A 730 17.11 7.43 -18.62
CA LEU A 730 17.76 7.75 -17.35
C LEU A 730 18.90 8.74 -17.54
N LEU A 731 19.37 9.36 -16.45
CA LEU A 731 20.67 10.05 -16.45
C LEU A 731 21.80 9.02 -16.52
N ALA A 732 21.75 8.04 -15.63
CA ALA A 732 22.67 6.92 -15.57
C ALA A 732 21.89 5.62 -15.50
N GLY A 733 22.20 4.67 -16.38
CA GLY A 733 21.67 3.31 -16.28
C GLY A 733 22.13 2.67 -14.98
N ASN A 734 23.45 2.59 -14.81
CA ASN A 734 24.09 1.98 -13.65
C ASN A 734 25.12 2.92 -13.04
N ILE A 735 25.13 3.01 -11.72
CA ILE A 735 26.16 3.67 -10.94
C ILE A 735 26.72 2.67 -9.95
N ALA A 736 28.04 2.59 -9.89
CA ALA A 736 28.71 2.02 -8.74
C ALA A 736 29.48 3.13 -8.02
N ASN A 737 29.51 3.07 -6.69
CA ASN A 737 30.19 4.03 -5.83
C ASN A 737 30.87 3.33 -4.65
N GLY A 738 32.02 3.83 -4.22
CA GLY A 738 32.80 3.21 -3.15
C GLY A 738 33.43 1.88 -3.59
N ASN A 739 33.59 0.94 -2.66
CA ASN A 739 34.31 -0.29 -2.95
C ASN A 739 33.40 -1.41 -3.46
N ASN A 740 33.35 -1.60 -4.77
CA ASN A 740 32.64 -2.73 -5.39
C ASN A 740 33.54 -3.50 -6.37
N ALA A 741 34.80 -3.12 -6.53
CA ALA A 741 35.79 -3.90 -7.27
C ALA A 741 36.25 -5.12 -6.47
N GLY A 742 36.80 -6.11 -7.17
CA GLY A 742 37.63 -7.15 -6.58
C GLY A 742 39.10 -6.98 -7.00
N ASP A 743 39.92 -8.00 -6.74
CA ASP A 743 41.35 -7.95 -7.04
C ASP A 743 41.67 -7.72 -8.51
N LYS A 744 42.84 -7.11 -8.75
CA LYS A 744 43.37 -6.88 -10.10
C LYS A 744 44.13 -8.08 -10.67
N SER A 745 44.55 -9.04 -9.84
CA SER A 745 45.33 -10.19 -10.30
C SER A 745 45.34 -11.38 -9.32
N PRO A 746 44.74 -12.54 -9.66
CA PRO A 746 43.78 -12.74 -10.74
C PRO A 746 42.47 -11.96 -10.48
N PRO A 747 41.72 -11.55 -11.52
CA PRO A 747 40.50 -10.78 -11.35
C PRO A 747 39.33 -11.69 -10.94
N THR A 748 39.21 -11.99 -9.65
CA THR A 748 38.30 -13.03 -9.14
C THR A 748 36.95 -12.48 -8.66
N GLY A 749 36.89 -11.33 -7.98
CA GLY A 749 35.66 -10.82 -7.35
C GLY A 749 35.15 -9.44 -7.83
N GLY A 750 34.08 -8.97 -7.19
CA GLY A 750 33.50 -7.65 -7.37
C GLY A 750 32.17 -7.64 -8.12
N LEU A 751 31.73 -6.43 -8.49
CA LEU A 751 30.49 -6.16 -9.21
C LEU A 751 30.66 -6.32 -10.72
N HIS A 752 29.88 -7.24 -11.31
CA HIS A 752 29.83 -7.51 -12.73
C HIS A 752 28.48 -7.06 -13.33
N TYR A 753 28.56 -6.37 -14.46
CA TYR A 753 27.44 -6.01 -15.30
C TYR A 753 27.47 -6.88 -16.54
N LEU A 754 26.49 -7.78 -16.69
CA LEU A 754 26.46 -8.76 -17.76
C LEU A 754 25.09 -8.75 -18.45
N CYS A 755 25.07 -8.83 -19.78
CA CYS A 755 23.85 -8.93 -20.58
C CYS A 755 22.81 -7.80 -20.43
N ASN A 756 23.18 -6.63 -19.89
CA ASN A 756 22.24 -5.51 -19.75
C ASN A 756 22.07 -4.74 -21.07
N ASP A 757 20.86 -4.26 -21.38
CA ASP A 757 20.53 -3.48 -22.58
C ASP A 757 20.28 -2.01 -22.22
N ASN A 758 21.22 -1.12 -22.57
CA ASN A 758 21.05 0.32 -22.45
C ASN A 758 20.55 0.87 -23.80
N LEU A 759 19.29 1.34 -23.87
CA LEU A 759 18.75 1.89 -25.12
C LEU A 759 19.13 3.38 -25.30
N SER A 760 19.10 3.83 -26.56
CA SER A 760 19.67 5.05 -27.17
C SER A 760 19.28 6.42 -26.58
N SER A 761 19.35 6.56 -25.27
CA SER A 761 18.86 7.75 -24.59
C SER A 761 19.64 8.10 -23.32
N ASN A 762 20.25 7.15 -22.61
CA ASN A 762 20.94 7.46 -21.36
C ASN A 762 22.25 8.22 -21.62
N PRO A 763 22.50 9.40 -21.02
CA PRO A 763 23.79 10.08 -21.12
C PRO A 763 24.96 9.23 -20.60
N PHE A 764 24.72 8.43 -19.56
CA PHE A 764 25.69 7.48 -19.03
C PHE A 764 25.09 6.07 -18.95
N ASP A 765 25.74 5.08 -19.57
CA ASP A 765 25.30 3.68 -19.42
C ASP A 765 25.83 3.08 -18.11
N PHE A 766 27.13 3.28 -17.85
CA PHE A 766 27.82 2.85 -16.64
C PHE A 766 28.69 3.98 -16.09
N VAL A 767 28.41 4.39 -14.86
CA VAL A 767 29.21 5.35 -14.10
C VAL A 767 29.91 4.64 -12.96
N VAL A 768 31.19 4.97 -12.81
CA VAL A 768 32.10 4.40 -11.83
C VAL A 768 32.64 5.59 -11.04
N ALA A 769 31.90 5.96 -9.99
CA ALA A 769 32.17 7.14 -9.16
C ALA A 769 33.07 6.77 -7.96
N TYR A 770 34.19 7.49 -7.75
CA TYR A 770 35.09 7.45 -6.58
C TYR A 770 35.52 6.08 -5.98
N GLY A 771 36.80 5.69 -6.17
CA GLY A 771 37.39 4.47 -5.56
C GLY A 771 37.67 3.28 -6.51
N GLU A 772 37.69 2.05 -5.98
CA GLU A 772 37.77 0.80 -6.77
C GLU A 772 36.38 0.14 -6.84
N ILE A 773 35.67 0.34 -7.94
CA ILE A 773 34.20 0.46 -7.92
C ILE A 773 33.48 -0.57 -8.81
N ALA A 774 34.15 -1.23 -9.75
CA ALA A 774 33.57 -2.35 -10.49
C ALA A 774 34.61 -3.46 -10.64
N ALA A 775 34.17 -4.70 -10.85
CA ALA A 775 35.10 -5.79 -11.11
C ALA A 775 36.01 -5.41 -12.29
N PHE A 776 37.32 -5.62 -12.12
CA PHE A 776 38.32 -5.27 -13.14
C PHE A 776 37.96 -5.88 -14.51
N GLN A 777 37.35 -7.06 -14.51
CA GLN A 777 36.98 -7.77 -15.73
C GLN A 777 35.46 -7.81 -15.93
N GLN A 778 35.00 -7.38 -17.11
CA GLN A 778 33.60 -7.50 -17.54
C GLN A 778 33.54 -8.44 -18.75
N GLY A 779 32.95 -9.64 -18.57
CA GLY A 779 33.10 -10.76 -19.51
C GLY A 779 34.50 -11.39 -19.43
N ASP A 780 34.83 -12.29 -20.35
CA ASP A 780 36.14 -12.93 -20.47
C ASP A 780 36.50 -13.31 -21.92
N GLY A 781 37.68 -13.93 -22.13
CA GLY A 781 38.16 -14.30 -23.47
C GLY A 781 37.46 -15.50 -24.12
N GLN A 782 36.62 -16.24 -23.39
CA GLN A 782 35.75 -17.30 -23.87
C GLN A 782 34.31 -16.80 -24.09
N LYS A 783 33.90 -15.73 -23.40
CA LYS A 783 32.54 -15.24 -23.41
C LYS A 783 32.48 -13.72 -23.19
N ALA A 784 31.93 -12.98 -24.15
CA ALA A 784 31.69 -11.55 -24.03
C ALA A 784 30.82 -11.17 -22.81
N ALA A 785 30.90 -9.93 -22.35
CA ALA A 785 30.01 -9.42 -21.30
C ALA A 785 28.54 -9.40 -21.73
N GLY A 786 28.29 -9.18 -23.03
CA GLY A 786 26.94 -9.19 -23.62
C GLY A 786 26.11 -7.93 -23.33
N ASN A 787 26.66 -6.90 -22.68
CA ASN A 787 25.92 -5.64 -22.51
C ASN A 787 25.83 -4.90 -23.85
N LYS A 788 24.68 -4.25 -24.08
CA LYS A 788 24.45 -3.36 -25.22
C LYS A 788 24.45 -1.91 -24.75
N PHE A 789 25.10 -1.06 -25.53
CA PHE A 789 25.32 0.35 -25.22
C PHE A 789 24.37 1.27 -26.01
N SER A 790 24.12 2.43 -25.44
CA SER A 790 23.29 3.47 -26.05
C SER A 790 23.93 4.01 -27.35
N GLY A 791 23.09 4.32 -28.35
CA GLY A 791 23.55 4.83 -29.64
C GLY A 791 23.62 6.35 -29.69
N PHE A 792 24.54 6.89 -30.50
CA PHE A 792 24.72 8.33 -30.70
C PHE A 792 23.49 8.99 -31.36
N ASN A 793 22.91 10.00 -30.71
CA ASN A 793 21.98 10.94 -31.33
C ASN A 793 22.69 12.28 -31.59
N PHE A 794 22.63 12.78 -32.82
CA PHE A 794 23.39 13.92 -33.35
C PHE A 794 23.18 15.29 -32.65
N TRP A 795 22.41 15.38 -31.55
CA TRP A 795 21.89 16.65 -31.03
C TRP A 795 22.04 16.93 -29.51
N GLN A 796 22.61 16.05 -28.69
CA GLN A 796 22.82 16.30 -27.24
C GLN A 796 24.11 15.63 -26.72
N GLU A 797 24.74 16.29 -25.71
CA GLU A 797 25.87 15.95 -24.80
C GLU A 797 26.70 14.67 -25.06
N PRO A 798 28.03 14.63 -24.73
CA PRO A 798 28.83 13.43 -24.96
C PRO A 798 28.32 12.26 -24.11
N TYR A 799 27.62 11.32 -24.75
CA TYR A 799 27.27 10.02 -24.20
C TYR A 799 28.53 9.28 -23.75
N GLN A 800 28.57 8.75 -22.51
CA GLN A 800 29.63 7.86 -22.07
C GLN A 800 29.07 6.45 -21.84
N HIS A 801 29.62 5.48 -22.56
CA HIS A 801 29.33 4.07 -22.33
C HIS A 801 29.92 3.64 -20.99
N PHE A 802 31.13 4.13 -20.68
CA PHE A 802 31.75 4.01 -19.37
C PHE A 802 32.39 5.33 -18.97
N ASP A 803 31.98 5.87 -17.83
CA ASP A 803 32.74 6.90 -17.12
C ASP A 803 33.42 6.27 -15.90
N ASN A 804 34.72 5.98 -16.02
CA ASN A 804 35.56 5.48 -14.94
C ASN A 804 36.80 6.35 -14.71
N SER A 805 36.71 7.62 -15.08
CA SER A 805 37.79 8.61 -14.92
C SER A 805 38.23 8.79 -13.46
N LEU A 806 37.31 8.59 -12.51
CA LEU A 806 37.54 8.67 -11.06
C LEU A 806 37.65 7.28 -10.38
N GLY A 807 37.71 6.21 -11.18
CA GLY A 807 37.64 4.83 -10.71
C GLY A 807 38.85 3.95 -11.02
N ASN A 808 38.66 2.63 -10.85
CA ASN A 808 39.65 1.61 -11.22
C ASN A 808 39.66 1.31 -12.73
N ASP A 809 40.75 0.67 -13.16
CA ASP A 809 40.91 0.23 -14.54
C ASP A 809 39.91 -0.89 -14.87
N ILE A 810 39.35 -0.87 -16.07
CA ILE A 810 38.38 -1.87 -16.57
C ILE A 810 38.92 -2.57 -17.82
N ALA A 811 38.83 -3.90 -17.83
CA ALA A 811 39.04 -4.77 -18.97
C ALA A 811 37.70 -5.36 -19.43
N TYR A 812 37.22 -4.88 -20.59
CA TYR A 812 35.90 -5.22 -21.12
C TYR A 812 35.97 -6.17 -22.33
N PHE A 813 35.21 -7.26 -22.28
CA PHE A 813 35.11 -8.24 -23.37
C PHE A 813 33.80 -8.09 -24.13
N TYR A 814 33.88 -7.97 -25.46
CA TYR A 814 32.71 -7.75 -26.32
C TYR A 814 32.72 -8.66 -27.55
N ASP A 815 31.54 -8.96 -28.09
CA ASP A 815 31.40 -9.60 -29.39
C ASP A 815 31.51 -8.55 -30.50
N ASP A 816 32.46 -8.73 -31.42
CA ASP A 816 32.65 -7.81 -32.55
C ASP A 816 31.58 -7.98 -33.66
N GLN A 817 30.79 -9.07 -33.59
CA GLN A 817 29.58 -9.26 -34.39
C GLN A 817 28.30 -8.87 -33.63
N GLY A 818 28.42 -8.55 -32.34
CA GLY A 818 27.32 -8.20 -31.45
C GLY A 818 26.75 -6.82 -31.72
N ALA A 819 25.43 -6.71 -31.80
CA ALA A 819 24.77 -5.44 -32.07
C ALA A 819 24.86 -4.49 -30.85
N ARG A 820 25.64 -3.41 -30.98
CA ARG A 820 25.89 -2.39 -29.94
C ARG A 820 26.65 -2.91 -28.72
N GLU A 821 27.44 -3.97 -28.86
CA GLU A 821 28.26 -4.50 -27.74
C GLU A 821 29.64 -3.85 -27.61
N GLU A 822 30.12 -3.16 -28.65
CA GLU A 822 31.40 -2.47 -28.58
C GLU A 822 31.27 -1.15 -27.80
N PRO A 823 31.99 -0.97 -26.68
CA PRO A 823 32.08 0.34 -26.05
C PRO A 823 32.92 1.26 -26.95
N VAL A 824 32.41 2.48 -27.20
CA VAL A 824 33.08 3.48 -28.06
C VAL A 824 33.35 4.82 -27.35
N TYR A 825 32.63 5.15 -26.28
CA TYR A 825 32.81 6.36 -25.50
C TYR A 825 33.22 6.04 -24.06
N PHE A 826 34.51 6.17 -23.77
CA PHE A 826 35.12 5.85 -22.47
C PHE A 826 36.48 6.58 -22.33
N ASP A 827 37.04 6.61 -21.11
CA ASP A 827 38.41 7.11 -20.88
C ASP A 827 39.46 6.02 -21.26
N PRO A 828 40.25 6.21 -22.34
CA PRO A 828 41.22 5.22 -22.78
C PRO A 828 42.40 5.04 -21.80
N ALA A 829 42.61 5.94 -20.85
CA ALA A 829 43.65 5.78 -19.82
C ALA A 829 43.25 4.76 -18.75
N LYS A 830 41.95 4.52 -18.58
CA LYS A 830 41.36 3.70 -17.52
C LYS A 830 40.56 2.51 -18.06
N PHE A 831 40.55 2.31 -19.37
CA PHE A 831 39.68 1.31 -19.99
C PHE A 831 40.40 0.58 -21.13
N SER A 832 40.30 -0.75 -21.13
CA SER A 832 40.80 -1.61 -22.20
C SER A 832 39.68 -2.52 -22.70
N LYS A 833 39.60 -2.73 -24.02
CA LYS A 833 38.61 -3.62 -24.63
C LYS A 833 39.26 -4.74 -25.45
N GLN A 834 38.65 -5.93 -25.42
CA GLN A 834 39.11 -7.14 -26.11
C GLN A 834 37.92 -7.86 -26.76
N THR A 835 38.12 -8.47 -27.92
CA THR A 835 37.09 -9.28 -28.57
C THR A 835 36.99 -10.66 -27.91
N ALA A 836 35.77 -11.20 -27.82
CA ALA A 836 35.47 -12.52 -27.28
C ALA A 836 34.28 -13.17 -28.02
N PRO A 837 34.12 -14.50 -27.95
CA PRO A 837 32.94 -15.17 -28.47
C PRO A 837 31.63 -14.65 -27.86
N ALA A 838 30.56 -14.68 -28.65
CA ALA A 838 29.23 -14.19 -28.28
C ALA A 838 28.72 -14.78 -26.95
N ASN A 839 28.15 -13.91 -26.12
CA ASN A 839 27.37 -14.31 -24.96
C ASN A 839 25.90 -14.43 -25.37
N LEU A 840 25.36 -15.64 -25.31
CA LEU A 840 23.96 -15.89 -25.69
C LEU A 840 22.93 -15.21 -24.78
N CYS A 841 23.37 -14.68 -23.64
CA CYS A 841 22.50 -14.00 -22.66
C CYS A 841 21.23 -14.79 -22.37
N LEU A 842 21.39 -16.10 -22.18
CA LEU A 842 20.27 -16.98 -21.84
C LEU A 842 19.69 -16.53 -20.50
N PRO A 843 18.36 -16.37 -20.40
CA PRO A 843 17.75 -16.04 -19.12
C PRO A 843 18.25 -17.03 -18.09
N LYS A 844 18.61 -16.54 -16.90
CA LYS A 844 18.93 -17.40 -15.76
C LYS A 844 17.62 -17.96 -15.20
N ILE A 845 16.94 -18.76 -16.02
CA ILE A 845 15.75 -19.51 -15.62
C ILE A 845 16.23 -20.44 -14.53
N ILE A 846 15.61 -20.33 -13.34
CA ILE A 846 15.58 -21.45 -12.41
C ILE A 846 14.76 -22.51 -13.14
N SER A 847 15.40 -23.35 -13.94
CA SER A 847 14.74 -24.61 -14.28
C SER A 847 14.47 -25.27 -12.94
N GLY A 848 13.28 -25.82 -12.76
CA GLY A 848 13.00 -26.76 -11.66
C GLY A 848 13.86 -28.03 -11.70
N ASP A 849 14.99 -28.01 -12.42
CA ASP A 849 15.96 -29.07 -12.64
C ASP A 849 17.28 -28.83 -11.86
N ASP A 850 17.51 -27.64 -11.29
CA ASP A 850 18.67 -27.40 -10.40
C ASP A 850 18.37 -27.96 -8.99
N ASP A 851 18.54 -29.28 -8.86
CA ASP A 851 18.46 -29.97 -7.57
C ASP A 851 19.67 -29.59 -6.68
N PRO A 852 19.46 -29.32 -5.37
CA PRO A 852 20.54 -28.91 -4.46
C PRO A 852 21.71 -29.88 -4.41
N ASP A 853 21.53 -31.18 -4.62
CA ASP A 853 22.67 -32.13 -4.60
C ASP A 853 23.54 -31.99 -5.84
N THR A 854 22.94 -31.64 -6.98
CA THR A 854 23.70 -31.29 -8.19
C THR A 854 24.53 -30.02 -7.95
N LYS A 855 23.94 -28.98 -7.36
CA LYS A 855 24.67 -27.74 -7.02
C LYS A 855 25.79 -27.96 -6.02
N LYS A 856 25.59 -28.81 -5.02
CA LYS A 856 26.67 -29.21 -4.09
C LYS A 856 27.82 -29.89 -4.84
N SER A 857 27.51 -30.79 -5.77
CA SER A 857 28.51 -31.49 -6.57
C SER A 857 29.31 -30.52 -7.46
N THR A 858 28.63 -29.59 -8.14
CA THR A 858 29.30 -28.59 -8.98
C THR A 858 30.13 -27.62 -8.15
N TYR A 859 29.65 -27.22 -6.96
CA TYR A 859 30.42 -26.39 -6.02
C TYR A 859 31.79 -27.01 -5.74
N TRP A 860 31.84 -28.26 -5.31
CA TRP A 860 33.12 -28.91 -4.95
C TRP A 860 34.05 -29.07 -6.15
N GLN A 861 33.50 -29.35 -7.34
CA GLN A 861 34.29 -29.42 -8.57
C GLN A 861 34.89 -28.05 -8.93
N ASN A 862 34.07 -27.00 -8.87
CA ASN A 862 34.47 -25.63 -9.18
C ASN A 862 35.48 -25.09 -8.16
N LEU A 863 35.29 -25.37 -6.86
CA LEU A 863 36.22 -25.01 -5.79
C LEU A 863 37.57 -25.70 -5.99
N GLN A 864 37.57 -27.02 -6.19
CA GLN A 864 38.81 -27.77 -6.41
C GLN A 864 39.56 -27.26 -7.66
N ASN A 865 38.83 -26.95 -8.73
CA ASN A 865 39.41 -26.37 -9.94
C ASN A 865 40.02 -24.99 -9.66
N PHE A 866 39.31 -24.13 -8.92
CA PHE A 866 39.82 -22.83 -8.51
C PHE A 866 41.09 -22.95 -7.68
N GLU A 867 41.11 -23.78 -6.63
CA GLU A 867 42.28 -24.00 -5.77
C GLU A 867 43.51 -24.47 -6.56
N GLN A 868 43.31 -25.39 -7.52
CA GLN A 868 44.38 -25.88 -8.38
C GLN A 868 44.94 -24.80 -9.31
N LEU A 869 44.07 -23.98 -9.91
CA LEU A 869 44.46 -22.92 -10.83
C LEU A 869 45.10 -21.76 -10.06
N PHE A 870 44.48 -21.32 -8.97
CA PHE A 870 44.97 -20.27 -8.10
C PHE A 870 46.33 -20.64 -7.49
N GLY A 871 46.52 -21.88 -7.05
CA GLY A 871 47.82 -22.36 -6.55
C GLY A 871 48.96 -22.29 -7.57
N GLN A 872 48.68 -22.32 -8.89
CA GLN A 872 49.69 -22.14 -9.94
C GLN A 872 50.02 -20.66 -10.20
N ILE A 873 49.14 -19.76 -9.79
CA ILE A 873 49.26 -18.31 -10.02
C ILE A 873 49.79 -17.60 -8.77
N LYS A 874 49.43 -18.06 -7.57
CA LYS A 874 49.77 -17.45 -6.28
C LYS A 874 51.28 -17.27 -6.16
N GLY A 875 51.72 -16.02 -5.98
CA GLY A 875 53.14 -15.65 -5.88
C GLY A 875 53.93 -15.68 -7.20
N ASN A 876 53.27 -15.88 -8.35
CA ASN A 876 53.88 -15.85 -9.67
C ASN A 876 53.48 -14.58 -10.45
N PRO A 877 54.30 -13.51 -10.45
CA PRO A 877 53.99 -12.26 -11.14
C PRO A 877 54.01 -12.36 -12.68
N HIS A 878 54.38 -13.52 -13.23
CA HIS A 878 54.41 -13.79 -14.68
C HIS A 878 53.44 -14.91 -15.09
N ALA A 879 52.47 -15.24 -14.25
CA ALA A 879 51.45 -16.23 -14.60
C ALA A 879 50.76 -15.84 -15.93
N PRO A 880 50.55 -16.79 -16.85
CA PRO A 880 49.87 -16.49 -18.11
C PRO A 880 48.49 -15.89 -17.87
N VAL A 881 48.16 -14.82 -18.59
CA VAL A 881 46.85 -14.16 -18.51
C VAL A 881 45.70 -15.15 -18.76
N SER A 882 45.90 -16.17 -19.60
CA SER A 882 44.94 -17.25 -19.82
C SER A 882 44.68 -18.10 -18.58
N LEU A 883 45.70 -18.37 -17.76
CA LEU A 883 45.59 -19.14 -16.53
C LEU A 883 44.89 -18.31 -15.44
N GLN A 884 45.25 -17.03 -15.32
CA GLN A 884 44.58 -16.08 -14.40
C GLN A 884 43.07 -15.98 -14.69
N ARG A 885 42.67 -15.98 -15.97
CA ARG A 885 41.26 -15.98 -16.38
C ARG A 885 40.52 -17.27 -16.04
N GLN A 886 41.15 -18.43 -16.20
CA GLN A 886 40.54 -19.70 -15.82
C GLN A 886 40.29 -19.77 -14.31
N ALA A 887 41.22 -19.26 -13.50
CA ALA A 887 41.02 -19.15 -12.06
C ALA A 887 39.83 -18.23 -11.72
N ALA A 888 39.72 -17.07 -12.39
CA ALA A 888 38.59 -16.16 -12.22
C ALA A 888 37.22 -16.79 -12.56
N ASP A 889 37.13 -17.53 -13.68
CA ASP A 889 35.90 -18.23 -14.07
C ASP A 889 35.53 -19.34 -13.07
N ALA A 890 36.51 -20.14 -12.63
CA ALA A 890 36.30 -21.16 -11.60
C ALA A 890 35.82 -20.54 -10.28
N PHE A 891 36.37 -19.37 -9.92
CA PHE A 891 35.95 -18.59 -8.76
C PHE A 891 34.49 -18.15 -8.86
N ALA A 892 34.12 -17.47 -9.95
CA ALA A 892 32.75 -17.00 -10.16
C ALA A 892 31.72 -18.14 -10.09
N LYS A 893 32.06 -19.32 -10.62
CA LYS A 893 31.18 -20.50 -10.60
C LYS A 893 30.96 -21.06 -9.21
N TYR A 894 32.01 -21.31 -8.42
CA TYR A 894 31.80 -21.85 -7.07
C TYR A 894 31.11 -20.82 -6.16
N GLN A 895 31.40 -19.53 -6.33
CA GLN A 895 30.72 -18.45 -5.60
C GLN A 895 29.23 -18.41 -5.92
N SER A 896 28.89 -18.51 -7.21
CA SER A 896 27.49 -18.59 -7.65
C SER A 896 26.80 -19.82 -7.08
N ASP A 897 27.46 -20.99 -7.06
CA ASP A 897 26.89 -22.21 -6.50
C ASP A 897 26.65 -22.09 -4.98
N ALA A 898 27.61 -21.53 -4.22
CA ALA A 898 27.48 -21.30 -2.78
C ALA A 898 26.38 -20.29 -2.44
N THR A 899 26.33 -19.18 -3.20
CA THR A 899 25.30 -18.13 -3.06
C THR A 899 23.91 -18.71 -3.34
N TRP A 900 23.77 -19.49 -4.41
CA TRP A 900 22.52 -20.17 -4.73
C TRP A 900 22.10 -21.13 -3.62
N LEU A 901 23.04 -21.91 -3.06
CA LEU A 901 22.72 -22.83 -1.96
C LEU A 901 22.31 -22.07 -0.69
N ALA A 902 22.99 -20.99 -0.34
CA ALA A 902 22.59 -20.14 0.78
C ALA A 902 21.18 -19.57 0.57
N GLN A 903 20.86 -19.06 -0.63
CA GLN A 903 19.53 -18.60 -1.00
C GLN A 903 18.49 -19.72 -0.93
N TYR A 904 18.79 -20.90 -1.49
CA TYR A 904 17.90 -22.06 -1.47
C TYR A 904 17.51 -22.45 -0.04
N TYR A 905 18.47 -22.48 0.89
CA TYR A 905 18.21 -22.79 2.30
C TYR A 905 17.52 -21.65 3.06
N LEU A 906 17.69 -20.40 2.63
CA LEU A 906 16.93 -19.25 3.14
C LEU A 906 15.47 -19.28 2.66
N ASP A 907 15.23 -19.66 1.40
CA ASP A 907 13.93 -19.67 0.73
C ASP A 907 13.07 -20.91 1.08
N GLN A 908 13.60 -21.87 1.83
CA GLN A 908 12.83 -23.04 2.26
C GLN A 908 11.64 -22.63 3.14
N ALA A 909 10.49 -22.46 2.51
CA ALA A 909 9.25 -22.03 3.16
C ALA A 909 8.80 -22.99 4.27
N SER A 910 9.10 -24.28 4.11
CA SER A 910 8.71 -25.34 5.05
C SER A 910 9.70 -25.55 6.21
N CYS A 911 10.95 -25.09 6.08
CA CYS A 911 12.05 -25.58 6.90
C CYS A 911 13.34 -24.76 6.72
N ARG A 912 13.59 -23.76 7.57
CA ARG A 912 14.89 -23.06 7.58
C ARG A 912 15.82 -23.66 8.62
N GLN A 913 16.99 -24.06 8.15
CA GLN A 913 18.09 -24.58 8.98
C GLN A 913 19.23 -23.57 8.99
N LEU A 914 19.33 -22.77 10.05
CA LEU A 914 20.35 -21.73 10.18
C LEU A 914 21.78 -22.29 10.09
N ASP A 915 22.02 -23.52 10.54
CA ASP A 915 23.32 -24.19 10.38
C ASP A 915 23.69 -24.40 8.90
N SER A 916 22.72 -24.77 8.05
CA SER A 916 22.95 -24.96 6.62
C SER A 916 23.13 -23.61 5.91
N VAL A 917 22.36 -22.59 6.31
CA VAL A 917 22.53 -21.23 5.82
C VAL A 917 23.92 -20.70 6.17
N GLY A 918 24.33 -20.80 7.44
CA GLY A 918 25.64 -20.39 7.92
C GLY A 918 26.78 -21.12 7.21
N TYR A 919 26.65 -22.44 7.02
CA TYR A 919 27.63 -23.22 6.26
C TYR A 919 27.81 -22.71 4.82
N TRP A 920 26.72 -22.50 4.08
CA TRP A 920 26.81 -22.05 2.68
C TRP A 920 27.20 -20.59 2.54
N LEU A 921 26.90 -19.74 3.54
CA LEU A 921 27.46 -18.40 3.64
C LEU A 921 28.99 -18.46 3.82
N ALA A 922 29.48 -19.29 4.72
CA ALA A 922 30.92 -19.49 4.92
C ALA A 922 31.62 -20.14 3.71
N ALA A 923 30.91 -21.01 2.98
CA ALA A 923 31.40 -21.69 1.79
C ALA A 923 31.69 -20.73 0.61
N ARG A 924 31.19 -19.49 0.68
CA ARG A 924 31.62 -18.39 -0.21
C ARG A 924 33.08 -18.01 0.03
N ASN A 925 33.67 -18.37 1.17
CA ASN A 925 35.07 -18.08 1.49
C ASN A 925 35.40 -16.58 1.32
N SER A 926 34.47 -15.72 1.76
CA SER A 926 34.58 -14.26 1.74
C SER A 926 34.37 -13.72 3.15
N LEU A 927 34.89 -12.50 3.42
CA LEU A 927 34.72 -11.88 4.73
C LEU A 927 33.24 -11.68 5.09
N GLU A 928 32.43 -11.28 4.11
CA GLU A 928 30.98 -11.12 4.26
C GLU A 928 30.25 -12.45 4.44
N GLY A 929 30.71 -13.52 3.78
CA GLY A 929 30.23 -14.88 4.04
C GLY A 929 30.48 -15.34 5.48
N PHE A 930 31.67 -15.03 6.03
CA PHE A 930 31.99 -15.34 7.42
C PHE A 930 31.22 -14.49 8.43
N TYR A 931 30.95 -13.22 8.12
CA TYR A 931 30.02 -12.38 8.88
C TYR A 931 28.60 -12.93 8.84
N GLY A 932 28.13 -13.37 7.67
CA GLY A 932 26.85 -14.04 7.53
C GLY A 932 26.73 -15.32 8.38
N GLU A 933 27.80 -16.13 8.46
CA GLU A 933 27.82 -17.29 9.36
C GLU A 933 27.73 -16.88 10.83
N ALA A 934 28.47 -15.86 11.26
CA ALA A 934 28.37 -15.34 12.62
C ALA A 934 26.94 -14.83 12.93
N ASP A 935 26.32 -14.10 12.00
CA ASP A 935 24.94 -13.63 12.13
C ASP A 935 23.92 -14.77 12.16
N ALA A 936 24.12 -15.84 11.38
CA ALA A 936 23.29 -17.04 11.44
C ALA A 936 23.39 -17.75 12.81
N LEU A 937 24.59 -17.83 13.39
CA LEU A 937 24.82 -18.40 14.73
C LEU A 937 24.18 -17.54 15.83
N ILE A 938 24.28 -16.20 15.74
CA ILE A 938 23.63 -15.27 16.66
C ILE A 938 22.10 -15.43 16.57
N GLN A 939 21.55 -15.48 15.36
CA GLN A 939 20.13 -15.67 15.11
C GLN A 939 19.63 -17.04 15.60
N ALA A 940 20.48 -18.08 15.57
CA ALA A 940 20.19 -19.40 16.13
C ALA A 940 20.30 -19.44 17.67
N GLY A 941 20.86 -18.41 18.30
CA GLY A 941 21.09 -18.33 19.74
C GLY A 941 22.37 -19.04 20.21
N ASP A 942 23.25 -19.48 19.31
CA ASP A 942 24.55 -20.07 19.66
C ASP A 942 25.64 -18.99 19.79
N PHE A 943 25.53 -18.19 20.85
CA PHE A 943 26.44 -17.08 21.11
C PHE A 943 27.89 -17.52 21.33
N GLN A 944 28.12 -18.78 21.77
CA GLN A 944 29.47 -19.30 21.98
C GLN A 944 30.15 -19.66 20.65
N ALA A 945 29.42 -20.31 19.74
CA ALA A 945 29.91 -20.55 18.39
C ALA A 945 30.13 -19.23 17.65
N ALA A 946 29.19 -18.29 17.74
CA ALA A 946 29.34 -16.96 17.14
C ALA A 946 30.58 -16.21 17.66
N SER A 947 30.83 -16.20 18.97
CA SER A 947 32.03 -15.57 19.54
C SER A 947 33.32 -16.26 19.12
N THR A 948 33.32 -17.58 18.96
CA THR A 948 34.46 -18.34 18.43
C THR A 948 34.73 -17.93 16.99
N ARG A 949 33.68 -17.89 16.17
CA ARG A 949 33.77 -17.52 14.77
C ARG A 949 34.30 -16.11 14.56
N LEU A 950 33.80 -15.13 15.33
CA LEU A 950 34.34 -13.77 15.32
C LEU A 950 35.84 -13.75 15.67
N SER A 951 36.28 -14.56 16.64
CA SER A 951 37.70 -14.63 17.01
C SER A 951 38.58 -15.25 15.92
N GLU A 952 38.06 -16.26 15.21
CA GLU A 952 38.75 -16.91 14.09
C GLU A 952 38.92 -15.97 12.90
N ILE A 953 37.91 -15.15 12.59
CA ILE A 953 38.00 -14.16 11.51
C ILE A 953 39.18 -13.22 11.76
N GLY A 954 39.32 -12.69 12.98
CA GLY A 954 40.45 -11.82 13.35
C GLY A 954 41.84 -12.48 13.33
N GLN A 955 41.92 -13.80 13.14
CA GLN A 955 43.17 -14.56 13.00
C GLN A 955 43.49 -14.95 11.56
N ILE A 956 42.64 -14.60 10.58
CA ILE A 956 42.89 -14.90 9.18
C ILE A 956 44.16 -14.15 8.72
N PRO A 957 45.24 -14.86 8.31
CA PRO A 957 46.51 -14.24 7.95
C PRO A 957 46.44 -13.29 6.75
N GLU A 958 45.46 -13.49 5.87
CA GLU A 958 45.25 -12.73 4.64
C GLU A 958 44.56 -11.37 4.86
N LEU A 959 44.05 -11.07 6.07
CA LEU A 959 43.41 -9.77 6.34
C LEU A 959 44.43 -8.64 6.34
N THR A 960 44.07 -7.56 5.64
CA THR A 960 44.82 -6.31 5.70
C THR A 960 44.57 -5.57 7.01
N ALA A 961 45.41 -4.58 7.31
CA ALA A 961 45.27 -3.77 8.51
C ALA A 961 43.92 -3.03 8.57
N ALA A 962 43.37 -2.63 7.42
CA ALA A 962 42.07 -1.98 7.33
C ALA A 962 40.93 -2.97 7.59
N GLU A 963 40.98 -4.16 6.97
CA GLU A 963 39.97 -5.21 7.18
C GLU A 963 39.97 -5.71 8.63
N LEU A 964 41.14 -5.86 9.24
CA LEU A 964 41.25 -6.24 10.66
C LEU A 964 40.67 -5.16 11.58
N ALA A 965 40.90 -3.88 11.29
CA ALA A 965 40.33 -2.78 12.07
C ALA A 965 38.79 -2.73 11.93
N GLU A 966 38.27 -2.87 10.72
CA GLU A 966 36.83 -2.94 10.46
C GLU A 966 36.19 -4.14 11.15
N HIS A 967 36.85 -5.30 11.11
CA HIS A 967 36.42 -6.49 11.82
C HIS A 967 36.31 -6.29 13.33
N GLN A 968 37.25 -5.56 13.95
CA GLN A 968 37.18 -5.25 15.38
C GLN A 968 35.96 -4.40 15.74
N LEU A 969 35.58 -3.45 14.87
CA LEU A 969 34.37 -2.65 15.02
C LEU A 969 33.11 -3.51 14.86
N TYR A 970 33.07 -4.36 13.83
CA TYR A 970 31.97 -5.29 13.60
C TYR A 970 31.79 -6.24 14.79
N ALA A 971 32.86 -6.88 15.26
CA ALA A 971 32.84 -7.78 16.40
C ALA A 971 32.36 -7.07 17.69
N SER A 972 32.68 -5.79 17.88
CA SER A 972 32.20 -4.99 19.01
C SER A 972 30.68 -4.81 18.98
N ILE A 973 30.09 -4.54 17.81
CA ILE A 973 28.63 -4.47 17.63
C ILE A 973 27.98 -5.83 17.93
N LYS A 974 28.55 -6.92 17.41
CA LYS A 974 27.98 -8.26 17.59
C LYS A 974 28.09 -8.75 19.03
N GLN A 975 29.17 -8.43 19.74
CA GLN A 975 29.28 -8.69 21.18
C GLN A 975 28.22 -7.93 21.98
N MET A 976 27.97 -6.66 21.62
CA MET A 976 26.89 -5.88 22.23
C MET A 976 25.54 -6.54 21.97
N ASP A 977 25.24 -6.91 20.72
CA ASP A 977 23.98 -7.57 20.34
C ASP A 977 23.75 -8.89 21.09
N MET A 978 24.73 -9.81 21.07
CA MET A 978 24.66 -11.07 21.82
C MET A 978 24.40 -10.85 23.31
N SER A 979 25.09 -9.87 23.93
CA SER A 979 24.90 -9.55 25.34
C SER A 979 23.48 -9.05 25.65
N ARG A 980 22.87 -8.32 24.70
CA ARG A 980 21.52 -7.77 24.83
C ARG A 980 20.46 -8.83 24.58
N MET A 981 20.64 -9.69 23.58
CA MET A 981 19.78 -10.84 23.34
C MET A 981 19.78 -11.78 24.55
N ALA A 982 20.95 -12.07 25.12
CA ALA A 982 21.07 -12.85 26.35
C ALA A 982 20.37 -12.19 27.56
N ALA A 983 20.35 -10.86 27.60
CA ALA A 983 19.66 -10.07 28.63
C ALA A 983 18.20 -9.73 28.28
N GLN A 984 17.65 -10.25 27.17
CA GLN A 984 16.31 -9.96 26.67
C GLN A 984 15.99 -8.47 26.52
N LYS A 985 16.97 -7.67 26.05
CA LYS A 985 16.81 -6.22 25.83
C LYS A 985 16.51 -5.91 24.37
N GLU A 986 15.55 -5.04 24.12
CA GLU A 986 15.13 -4.64 22.76
C GLU A 986 16.05 -3.59 22.14
N TYR A 987 16.12 -3.52 20.80
CA TYR A 987 17.00 -2.58 20.10
C TYR A 987 16.74 -1.09 20.43
N HIS A 988 15.54 -0.71 20.84
CA HIS A 988 15.21 0.67 21.24
C HIS A 988 15.65 1.01 22.68
N GLN A 989 16.00 0.03 23.51
CA GLN A 989 16.37 0.23 24.92
C GLN A 989 17.88 0.48 25.10
N ILE A 990 18.43 1.49 24.44
CA ILE A 990 19.87 1.78 24.41
C ILE A 990 20.29 2.56 25.67
N THR A 991 21.32 2.10 26.37
CA THR A 991 21.93 2.84 27.49
C THR A 991 22.85 3.96 27.00
N ALA A 992 23.14 4.97 27.83
CA ALA A 992 24.04 6.07 27.45
C ALA A 992 25.45 5.59 27.01
N GLY A 993 25.95 4.51 27.62
CA GLY A 993 27.23 3.91 27.22
C GLY A 993 27.17 3.22 25.86
N GLU A 994 26.13 2.41 25.62
CA GLU A 994 25.92 1.76 24.32
C GLU A 994 25.68 2.79 23.21
N LEU A 995 24.92 3.85 23.49
CA LEU A 995 24.71 4.96 22.55
C LEU A 995 26.04 5.60 22.14
N SER A 996 26.92 5.89 23.09
CA SER A 996 28.24 6.46 22.82
C SER A 996 29.09 5.53 21.95
N VAL A 997 29.04 4.21 22.19
CA VAL A 997 29.77 3.22 21.39
C VAL A 997 29.21 3.15 19.97
N LEU A 998 27.89 3.07 19.81
CA LEU A 998 27.24 3.02 18.50
C LEU A 998 27.51 4.28 17.68
N GLN A 999 27.42 5.47 18.29
CA GLN A 999 27.76 6.74 17.63
C GLN A 999 29.24 6.78 17.22
N GLN A 1000 30.13 6.36 18.12
CA GLN A 1000 31.55 6.29 17.82
C GLN A 1000 31.83 5.37 16.62
N ILE A 1001 31.24 4.18 16.58
CA ILE A 1001 31.44 3.25 15.45
C ILE A 1001 30.83 3.82 14.17
N ALA A 1002 29.64 4.41 14.26
CA ALA A 1002 28.95 5.03 13.13
C ALA A 1002 29.72 6.21 12.49
N ASP A 1003 30.59 6.88 13.26
CA ASP A 1003 31.40 8.03 12.80
C ASP A 1003 32.85 7.65 12.42
N GLN A 1004 33.35 6.46 12.83
CA GLN A 1004 34.76 6.09 12.71
C GLN A 1004 35.11 5.28 11.45
N SER A 1005 34.12 4.77 10.72
CA SER A 1005 34.31 3.94 9.53
C SER A 1005 33.24 4.23 8.48
N ASP A 1006 33.56 3.93 7.21
CA ASP A 1006 32.60 3.91 6.09
C ASP A 1006 32.22 2.47 5.68
N GLY A 1007 32.63 1.47 6.48
CA GLY A 1007 32.40 0.04 6.26
C GLY A 1007 31.10 -0.50 6.91
N LYS A 1008 30.92 -1.81 6.83
CA LYS A 1008 29.69 -2.50 7.27
C LYS A 1008 29.40 -2.27 8.76
N ALA A 1009 30.41 -2.19 9.63
CA ALA A 1009 30.21 -1.94 11.05
C ALA A 1009 29.54 -0.59 11.32
N ALA A 1010 30.01 0.47 10.67
CA ALA A 1010 29.39 1.79 10.78
C ALA A 1010 27.94 1.75 10.28
N LEU A 1011 27.69 1.08 9.15
CA LEU A 1011 26.35 0.94 8.59
C LEU A 1011 25.39 0.22 9.55
N LEU A 1012 25.82 -0.87 10.19
CA LEU A 1012 25.03 -1.61 11.18
C LEU A 1012 24.76 -0.77 12.44
N ALA A 1013 25.74 0.00 12.92
CA ALA A 1013 25.55 0.92 14.03
C ALA A 1013 24.52 2.01 13.69
N GLN A 1014 24.60 2.58 12.48
CA GLN A 1014 23.63 3.55 11.98
C GLN A 1014 22.23 2.95 11.84
N ASN A 1015 22.11 1.72 11.34
CA ASN A 1015 20.85 0.99 11.25
C ASN A 1015 20.21 0.82 12.64
N TRP A 1016 21.02 0.45 13.63
CA TRP A 1016 20.57 0.33 15.01
C TRP A 1016 20.11 1.67 15.59
N LEU A 1017 20.90 2.73 15.42
CA LEU A 1017 20.52 4.08 15.87
C LEU A 1017 19.24 4.57 15.18
N ASN A 1018 19.09 4.33 13.88
CA ASN A 1018 17.88 4.68 13.13
C ASN A 1018 16.66 3.90 13.61
N TYR A 1019 16.81 2.59 13.92
CA TYR A 1019 15.74 1.79 14.53
C TYR A 1019 15.34 2.35 15.90
N ALA A 1020 16.31 2.71 16.74
CA ALA A 1020 16.05 3.14 18.12
C ALA A 1020 15.48 4.57 18.23
N PHE A 1021 15.89 5.47 17.35
CA PHE A 1021 15.59 6.91 17.47
C PHE A 1021 14.79 7.51 16.30
N GLY A 1022 14.49 6.73 15.25
CA GLY A 1022 13.50 7.12 14.23
C GLY A 1022 13.96 8.18 13.22
N ALA A 1023 15.09 7.94 12.57
CA ALA A 1023 15.71 8.74 11.48
C ALA A 1023 16.50 9.99 11.93
N GLN A 1024 17.81 9.80 12.15
CA GLN A 1024 18.79 10.91 12.26
C GLN A 1024 20.21 10.59 11.74
N TYR A 1025 20.54 9.33 11.40
CA TYR A 1025 21.74 9.04 10.59
C TYR A 1025 21.34 9.02 9.11
N LEU A 1026 21.19 10.20 8.53
CA LEU A 1026 21.29 10.39 7.08
C LEU A 1026 22.76 10.68 6.80
N HIS A 1027 23.52 9.68 6.38
CA HIS A 1027 24.80 9.98 5.76
C HIS A 1027 24.51 10.39 4.33
N VAL A 1028 24.74 11.66 4.02
CA VAL A 1028 24.75 12.17 2.66
C VAL A 1028 26.02 11.59 2.00
N PRO A 1029 25.92 10.84 0.88
CA PRO A 1029 27.04 10.55 -0.01
C PRO A 1029 28.01 11.72 -0.10
N GLN A 1030 29.24 11.53 0.37
CA GLN A 1030 30.33 12.49 0.17
C GLN A 1030 30.84 12.33 -1.27
N LEU A 1031 30.82 13.43 -2.05
CA LEU A 1031 31.05 13.48 -3.50
C LEU A 1031 31.76 14.81 -3.90
N PRO A 1032 32.32 14.93 -5.13
CA PRO A 1032 33.51 15.73 -5.51
C PRO A 1032 33.67 17.17 -5.03
N GLU A 1033 32.59 17.91 -4.82
CA GLU A 1033 32.69 19.38 -4.71
C GLU A 1033 33.41 19.83 -3.42
N ASP A 1034 33.57 18.92 -2.45
CA ASP A 1034 34.25 19.18 -1.20
C ASP A 1034 35.80 19.15 -1.29
N GLN A 1035 36.40 18.80 -2.45
CA GLN A 1035 37.86 18.85 -2.64
C GLN A 1035 38.38 19.87 -3.67
N GLN A 1036 37.52 20.57 -4.42
CA GLN A 1036 37.98 21.68 -5.29
C GLN A 1036 38.09 23.04 -4.57
N LYS A 1037 38.17 23.05 -3.24
CA LYS A 1037 38.60 24.22 -2.45
C LYS A 1037 39.83 23.97 -1.59
N GLU A 1038 40.72 23.03 -1.94
CA GLU A 1038 42.09 23.07 -1.41
C GLU A 1038 43.00 23.89 -2.32
N GLY A 1039 42.73 25.20 -2.31
CA GLY A 1039 43.56 26.24 -2.90
C GLY A 1039 43.81 27.37 -1.90
N ALA A 1040 43.97 27.04 -0.62
CA ALA A 1040 44.54 27.93 0.37
C ALA A 1040 45.20 27.08 1.45
N GLU A 1041 46.47 27.36 1.75
CA GLU A 1041 47.17 26.78 2.90
C GLU A 1041 46.28 26.83 4.13
N ASN A 1042 46.14 25.66 4.75
CA ASN A 1042 45.46 25.44 6.03
C ASN A 1042 45.99 26.41 7.10
N PRO A 1043 45.27 27.47 7.49
CA PRO A 1043 45.65 28.28 8.62
C PRO A 1043 44.97 27.69 9.85
N ALA A 1044 45.65 26.72 10.49
CA ALA A 1044 45.31 26.11 11.78
C ALA A 1044 43.99 25.32 11.84
N GLY A 1045 44.12 24.01 12.11
CA GLY A 1045 43.05 23.04 12.01
C GLY A 1045 41.83 23.29 12.88
N LEU A 1046 40.66 23.13 12.26
CA LEU A 1046 39.37 22.77 12.84
C LEU A 1046 38.57 21.98 11.78
N SER A 1047 37.92 20.90 12.19
CA SER A 1047 37.09 19.98 11.37
C SER A 1047 35.62 20.42 11.37
N ILE A 1048 34.79 19.89 10.48
CA ILE A 1048 33.33 20.12 10.46
C ILE A 1048 32.66 19.75 11.82
N SER A 1049 33.28 18.88 12.62
CA SER A 1049 32.86 18.60 14.00
C SER A 1049 32.91 19.83 14.94
N ASP A 1050 33.62 20.89 14.56
CA ASP A 1050 33.75 22.14 15.32
C ASP A 1050 32.60 23.13 15.06
N GLN A 1051 31.77 22.90 14.04
CA GLN A 1051 30.64 23.80 13.71
C GLN A 1051 29.34 23.44 14.46
N ILE A 1052 29.15 22.18 14.85
CA ILE A 1052 27.95 21.70 15.58
C ILE A 1052 28.16 21.75 17.11
N ARG A 1053 29.40 21.79 17.61
CA ARG A 1053 29.75 21.71 19.05
C ARG A 1053 29.50 22.98 19.89
N ASN A 1054 28.93 24.05 19.35
CA ASN A 1054 28.98 25.36 20.00
C ASN A 1054 27.72 25.80 20.76
N ILE A 1055 26.69 24.94 20.93
CA ILE A 1055 25.56 25.24 21.83
C ILE A 1055 25.51 24.24 22.98
N SER A 1056 25.95 24.68 24.17
CA SER A 1056 25.77 23.91 25.41
C SER A 1056 24.44 24.27 26.05
N VAL A 1057 23.59 23.29 26.32
CA VAL A 1057 22.28 23.49 26.95
C VAL A 1057 22.27 22.89 28.34
N TYR A 1058 22.20 23.74 29.37
CA TYR A 1058 22.30 23.30 30.76
C TYR A 1058 21.50 24.18 31.74
N PRO A 1059 21.00 23.63 32.85
CA PRO A 1059 20.93 22.19 33.14
C PRO A 1059 19.94 21.48 32.19
N ASN A 1060 20.23 20.24 31.81
CA ASN A 1060 19.33 19.38 31.05
C ASN A 1060 19.35 17.97 31.68
N PRO A 1061 18.30 17.54 32.40
CA PRO A 1061 16.98 18.21 32.53
C PRO A 1061 17.00 19.55 33.27
N ALA A 1062 16.12 20.48 32.89
CA ALA A 1062 15.94 21.81 33.47
C ALA A 1062 14.71 21.86 34.40
N ASN A 1063 14.84 22.50 35.57
CA ASN A 1063 13.73 22.64 36.53
C ASN A 1063 13.08 24.03 36.46
N ASP A 1064 13.87 25.08 36.71
CA ASP A 1064 13.38 26.47 36.75
C ASP A 1064 13.86 27.28 35.55
N GLU A 1065 15.11 27.09 35.15
CA GLU A 1065 15.75 27.82 34.06
C GLU A 1065 16.64 26.88 33.24
N ILE A 1066 16.81 27.24 31.97
CA ILE A 1066 17.73 26.56 31.05
C ILE A 1066 18.55 27.57 30.27
N THR A 1067 19.86 27.37 30.22
CA THR A 1067 20.81 28.25 29.54
C THR A 1067 21.31 27.59 28.27
N PHE A 1068 21.19 28.31 27.15
CA PHE A 1068 21.81 28.04 25.87
C PHE A 1068 23.08 28.88 25.79
N GLN A 1069 24.24 28.24 25.95
CA GLN A 1069 25.53 28.92 25.85
C GLN A 1069 26.13 28.71 24.46
N PHE A 1070 26.46 29.83 23.80
CA PHE A 1070 27.02 29.90 22.45
C PHE A 1070 28.54 30.12 22.56
N ALA A 1071 29.37 29.11 22.26
CA ALA A 1071 30.82 29.21 22.43
C ALA A 1071 31.47 30.17 21.42
N ALA A 1072 32.02 31.30 21.89
CA ALA A 1072 32.84 32.29 21.17
C ALA A 1072 32.56 32.44 19.65
N VAL A 1073 31.29 32.62 19.29
CA VAL A 1073 30.81 32.73 17.90
C VAL A 1073 30.96 34.17 17.37
N ARG A 1074 32.13 34.81 17.57
CA ARG A 1074 32.32 36.22 17.18
C ARG A 1074 32.33 36.44 15.66
N ASN A 1075 32.58 35.41 14.85
CA ASN A 1075 32.72 35.53 13.39
C ASN A 1075 31.49 35.08 12.58
N PHE A 1076 30.43 34.54 13.20
CA PHE A 1076 29.22 34.07 12.48
C PHE A 1076 27.94 34.85 12.78
N LEU A 1077 27.92 35.63 13.87
CA LEU A 1077 26.74 36.41 14.28
C LEU A 1077 26.68 37.81 13.65
N GLU A 1078 27.48 38.10 12.61
CA GLU A 1078 27.41 39.39 11.89
C GLU A 1078 26.01 39.66 11.30
N ASN A 1079 25.18 38.62 11.14
CA ASN A 1079 23.77 38.72 10.76
C ASN A 1079 22.88 38.09 11.84
N SER A 1080 22.05 38.90 12.51
CA SER A 1080 21.05 38.55 13.54
C SER A 1080 20.57 37.09 13.52
N ALA A 1081 20.96 36.28 14.51
CA ALA A 1081 20.53 34.89 14.64
C ALA A 1081 19.25 34.74 15.48
N VAL A 1082 18.47 33.69 15.23
CA VAL A 1082 17.18 33.44 15.90
C VAL A 1082 17.17 32.03 16.51
N LEU A 1083 17.02 31.95 17.82
CA LEU A 1083 16.74 30.71 18.55
C LEU A 1083 15.22 30.48 18.59
N ARG A 1084 14.77 29.36 18.04
CA ARG A 1084 13.37 28.89 18.13
C ARG A 1084 13.29 27.66 19.00
N ILE A 1085 12.29 27.59 19.87
CA ILE A 1085 12.00 26.43 20.73
C ILE A 1085 10.60 25.94 20.43
N TYR A 1086 10.44 24.61 20.38
CA TYR A 1086 9.22 23.89 20.10
C TYR A 1086 8.93 22.91 21.23
N ASN A 1087 7.66 22.66 21.53
CA ASN A 1087 7.28 21.56 22.42
C ASN A 1087 7.26 20.21 21.67
N ALA A 1088 7.01 19.11 22.39
CA ALA A 1088 6.93 17.76 21.81
C ALA A 1088 5.90 17.58 20.70
N ALA A 1089 4.88 18.45 20.63
CA ALA A 1089 3.86 18.46 19.57
C ALA A 1089 4.27 19.32 18.35
N GLY A 1090 5.52 19.82 18.30
CA GLY A 1090 6.03 20.65 17.21
C GLY A 1090 5.54 22.11 17.23
N LYS A 1091 4.77 22.52 18.25
CA LYS A 1091 4.31 23.90 18.39
C LYS A 1091 5.45 24.79 18.90
N MET A 1092 5.73 25.88 18.19
CA MET A 1092 6.73 26.86 18.62
C MET A 1092 6.27 27.54 19.92
N VAL A 1093 7.09 27.45 20.96
CA VAL A 1093 6.84 28.00 22.30
C VAL A 1093 7.72 29.20 22.63
N LEU A 1094 8.84 29.37 21.90
CA LEU A 1094 9.70 30.54 22.04
C LEU A 1094 10.36 30.86 20.69
N GLN A 1095 10.48 32.15 20.38
CA GLN A 1095 11.38 32.66 19.36
C GLN A 1095 12.18 33.83 19.96
N GLN A 1096 13.49 33.70 20.02
CA GLN A 1096 14.40 34.68 20.59
C GLN A 1096 15.42 35.12 19.54
N ILE A 1097 15.48 36.41 19.25
CA ILE A 1097 16.58 36.98 18.46
C ILE A 1097 17.79 37.11 19.39
N LEU A 1098 18.93 36.55 18.99
CA LEU A 1098 20.15 36.56 19.78
C LEU A 1098 20.98 37.81 19.46
N ASP A 1099 21.49 38.44 20.50
CA ASP A 1099 22.46 39.52 20.39
C ASP A 1099 23.85 38.92 20.06
N PRO A 1100 24.49 39.31 18.96
CA PRO A 1100 25.84 38.86 18.58
C PRO A 1100 26.90 39.06 19.67
N GLU A 1101 26.71 40.03 20.57
CA GLU A 1101 27.66 40.34 21.63
C GLU A 1101 27.45 39.51 22.91
N ILE A 1102 26.32 38.80 23.04
CA ILE A 1102 25.97 38.04 24.25
C ILE A 1102 26.10 36.53 24.00
N PRO A 1103 27.08 35.85 24.62
CA PRO A 1103 27.41 34.45 24.32
C PRO A 1103 26.48 33.43 25.01
N ALA A 1104 25.34 33.84 25.55
CA ALA A 1104 24.39 32.93 26.15
C ALA A 1104 22.97 33.53 26.20
N PHE A 1105 21.97 32.66 26.16
CA PHE A 1105 20.57 33.01 26.41
C PHE A 1105 19.99 32.07 27.46
N THR A 1106 19.40 32.63 28.52
CA THR A 1106 18.76 31.86 29.58
C THR A 1106 17.25 32.03 29.50
N TRP A 1107 16.54 30.91 29.50
CA TRP A 1107 15.09 30.85 29.44
C TRP A 1107 14.51 30.33 30.75
N ASN A 1108 13.57 31.06 31.34
CA ASN A 1108 12.82 30.59 32.51
C ASN A 1108 11.72 29.62 32.07
N VAL A 1109 11.83 28.37 32.51
CA VAL A 1109 10.95 27.25 32.13
C VAL A 1109 9.93 26.88 33.21
N SER A 1110 9.96 27.53 34.37
CA SER A 1110 9.07 27.21 35.52
C SER A 1110 7.57 27.27 35.18
N GLY A 1111 7.17 28.11 34.21
CA GLY A 1111 5.81 28.26 33.71
C GLY A 1111 5.39 27.28 32.61
N TYR A 1112 6.30 26.43 32.13
CA TYR A 1112 6.07 25.53 30.99
C TYR A 1112 5.73 24.10 31.47
N GLN A 1113 5.14 23.30 30.57
CA GLN A 1113 4.73 21.92 30.89
C GLN A 1113 5.96 21.02 31.04
N GLN A 1114 5.90 20.03 31.92
CA GLN A 1114 6.94 19.00 31.98
C GLN A 1114 6.97 18.23 30.65
N GLY A 1115 8.16 17.91 30.15
CA GLY A 1115 8.31 17.15 28.91
C GLY A 1115 9.49 17.59 28.05
N MET A 1116 9.58 16.99 26.86
CA MET A 1116 10.65 17.25 25.89
C MET A 1116 10.36 18.50 25.07
N TYR A 1117 11.39 19.31 24.89
CA TYR A 1117 11.40 20.50 24.05
C TYR A 1117 12.55 20.41 23.05
N TYR A 1118 12.35 20.98 21.87
CA TYR A 1118 13.33 21.03 20.79
C TYR A 1118 13.73 22.47 20.53
N TYR A 1119 14.99 22.74 20.21
CA TYR A 1119 15.45 24.06 19.81
C TYR A 1119 16.16 24.04 18.45
N ARG A 1120 16.10 25.16 17.74
CA ARG A 1120 16.82 25.42 16.49
C ARG A 1120 17.41 26.82 16.52
N LEU A 1121 18.68 26.95 16.13
CA LEU A 1121 19.34 28.23 15.88
C LEU A 1121 19.37 28.49 14.37
N ILE A 1122 18.86 29.63 13.93
CA ILE A 1122 18.62 29.95 12.52
C ILE A 1122 19.26 31.30 12.18
N THR A 1123 19.91 31.40 11.03
CA THR A 1123 20.38 32.66 10.42
C THR A 1123 19.77 32.84 9.03
N ALA A 1124 20.11 33.94 8.35
CA ALA A 1124 19.67 34.21 6.98
C ALA A 1124 20.11 33.13 5.96
N GLY A 1125 21.13 32.32 6.28
CA GLY A 1125 21.61 31.20 5.47
C GLY A 1125 21.00 29.84 5.80
N GLY A 1126 20.03 29.76 6.74
CA GLY A 1126 19.38 28.52 7.15
C GLY A 1126 19.62 28.13 8.62
N ALA A 1127 19.24 26.91 8.99
CA ALA A 1127 19.43 26.40 10.34
C ALA A 1127 20.90 26.04 10.59
N LEU A 1128 21.52 26.65 11.61
CA LEU A 1128 22.92 26.42 11.96
C LEU A 1128 23.10 25.27 12.96
N ALA A 1129 22.14 25.06 13.86
CA ALA A 1129 22.21 24.03 14.89
C ALA A 1129 20.82 23.72 15.46
N GLY A 1130 20.64 22.56 16.07
CA GLY A 1130 19.44 22.18 16.80
C GLY A 1130 19.69 21.06 17.80
N GLY A 1131 18.75 20.89 18.73
CA GLY A 1131 18.86 19.87 19.77
C GLY A 1131 17.60 19.77 20.60
N SER A 1132 17.66 19.05 21.71
CA SER A 1132 16.54 18.89 22.64
C SER A 1132 16.95 19.04 24.10
N PHE A 1133 15.98 19.35 24.94
CA PHE A 1133 16.13 19.35 26.39
C PHE A 1133 14.82 18.94 27.07
N THR A 1134 14.94 18.49 28.31
CA THR A 1134 13.80 18.09 29.13
C THR A 1134 13.49 19.16 30.16
N VAL A 1135 12.24 19.59 30.28
CA VAL A 1135 11.75 20.36 31.44
C VAL A 1135 11.15 19.38 32.44
N ILE A 1136 11.66 19.40 33.67
CA ILE A 1136 11.15 18.67 34.83
C ILE A 1136 10.59 19.66 35.86
N LYS A 1137 9.79 19.19 36.82
CA LYS A 1137 9.23 19.99 37.91
C LYS A 1137 9.57 19.39 39.26
#